data_AF-A0AA41QBT7-F1
#
_entry.id   AF-A0AA41QBT7-F1
#
_cell.length_a   1.000
_cell.length_b   1.000
_cell.length_c   1.000
_cell.angle_alpha   90.00
_cell.angle_beta   90.00
_cell.angle_gamma   90.00
#
_symmetry.space_group_name_H-M   'P 1'
#
loop_
_entity.id
_entity.type
_entity.pdbx_description
1 polymer ?
#
loop_
_entity_poly.entity_id
_entity_poly.type
_entity_poly.pdbx_seq_one_letter_code
_entity_poly.pdbx_strand_id
1 'polypeptide(L)'
;MRTSPRRAPRRAPRLAASAAATLALGVAGLLVPPAGAAPLPAAAPPATAVVASDSELPEAGLPELRLDDPSINWRELLVDGEDVERRPDGTPYNAFGGFGSVSCNNTSNLLLDYKEENPDAYWAIMRLLFDPVEGAGLKHIKVELGSDSNSSSGAEPATKRSADEPANVLRGAGFHFIADARSINPDIELEALRWGEPSWTGNDPAKRYQWYKETIDAAYDTFGVEFDWMSPSQNEVRGATYQASELRWTVQFAQWLERDAVAADARYDYSRIKIVALDSYREGDAIAARILADPAALEQVDALGYHYDIVGGPSVTRLNKEFGKEILYSEGVAPMIDPQYRVAADPARGGVGGTVSAADIADRFINAYRWSGAGQDPAHMTTFLFQPAVSAMYEGTQYSPKHLVRASDPWSGYWEGDVGIVAVRHFHQFVEDGWEYVEGATGGDGTKGDGGTNVDTSTRTVLTARMPADAVGEPQWTQVHANNTRTDRYFEVKVANLGEQDRPLYAWETRGAGAGEAYDANYFQNTGYYAPVRTETIDGVAHTVYRVHVPAYSIVTLSTLAEGVHGTTEEYTPGDFAPQAQDTILELPYRDNFEYDEYPVTLVGGREMTYLDRRGGTPRYTADQDGAFEVVETDDRLHHHVMQQQNHAGNRGFTWNVWGNGRQDVLSTAAPSTVLGDHRWVDYTATVDFRLDRVDRDAALENFAGLGVRQTYIRGGDQATYAVRVHEDGRWELRKLDVVVASGTVAGFDAGAWHTLAVEARENVVTATLDGARLVQHVDPSANPVLAGRIALVSGYYNTQYDNLAVTPVDGSAWASEKIDDSDARLAYPDGFTFAQAGFAHFNRTQHVLRAGQSMAVAFTGTGLNLFGATGAATLEVRIDGGVPRTEQVGTVGTRQTSYWLRGLRQQEHTVTVRVVSGTFTLDGVDVPSGGARVRSVPPEERPVAVAEPAARTATVVGEAPQPPRTVRATSEAGTTIDAEVSWFVPEGAFDTPYALVRIDGTFVADPSLRISGYVEVVPEGLLYLIDANAPAAPNAVAYPAIRAKVEADGGALLNAEADAAWSPERGWGRAATYSAKGLLNTNPYDKMRETGWYTAGTSTPLQYRLTLPAGTYTVSSGHTEWWNPGSGRSRRMATSVTWTASDGVVQTVPAGSAAFPNGSSGRSAVLTGTFTLAEPAVVTYTVASDGGTEAPVISWLAVAAAGAGS
;
A
#
# COMPACT_ATOMS: atom_id res chain seq x y z
N MET A 1 46.70 -37.37 -14.52
CA MET A 1 47.43 -38.52 -13.92
C MET A 1 46.96 -38.66 -12.47
N ARG A 2 46.41 -39.84 -12.11
CA ARG A 2 46.36 -40.54 -10.79
C ARG A 2 46.07 -39.70 -9.51
N THR A 3 45.18 -40.03 -8.56
CA THR A 3 44.37 -41.21 -8.21
C THR A 3 43.47 -40.85 -7.00
N SER A 4 42.23 -41.35 -6.98
CA SER A 4 41.23 -41.48 -5.87
C SER A 4 41.80 -42.16 -4.58
N PRO A 5 41.09 -42.33 -3.40
CA PRO A 5 39.64 -42.65 -3.28
C PRO A 5 38.81 -42.42 -1.96
N ARG A 6 37.47 -42.65 -2.13
CA ARG A 6 36.45 -43.22 -1.19
C ARG A 6 35.97 -42.35 0.01
N ARG A 7 34.67 -42.18 0.31
CA ARG A 7 33.53 -43.14 0.39
C ARG A 7 32.17 -42.39 0.37
N ALA A 8 31.14 -43.00 -0.25
CA ALA A 8 29.71 -42.66 -0.15
C ALA A 8 29.08 -43.34 1.12
N PRO A 9 27.80 -43.13 1.55
CA PRO A 9 26.59 -43.15 0.69
C PRO A 9 25.36 -42.29 1.10
N ARG A 10 24.48 -41.96 0.12
CA ARG A 10 23.02 -42.26 0.08
C ARG A 10 22.16 -41.19 -0.66
N ARG A 11 21.57 -41.66 -1.76
CA ARG A 11 20.21 -41.43 -2.35
C ARG A 11 19.53 -40.04 -2.25
N ALA A 12 19.27 -39.49 -3.44
CA ALA A 12 18.33 -38.42 -3.83
C ALA A 12 16.84 -38.83 -3.65
N PRO A 13 15.81 -38.07 -4.12
CA PRO A 13 15.73 -36.67 -4.61
C PRO A 13 14.60 -35.85 -3.92
N ARG A 14 14.55 -34.53 -4.11
CA ARG A 14 13.32 -33.75 -3.90
C ARG A 14 13.04 -32.84 -5.11
N LEU A 15 11.79 -32.93 -5.54
CA LEU A 15 11.16 -32.17 -6.61
C LEU A 15 11.26 -30.66 -6.36
N ALA A 16 11.53 -29.92 -7.42
CA ALA A 16 11.41 -28.48 -7.49
C ALA A 16 9.92 -28.10 -7.35
N ALA A 17 9.59 -27.43 -6.25
CA ALA A 17 8.42 -26.58 -6.15
C ALA A 17 8.93 -25.14 -6.29
N SER A 18 8.47 -24.46 -7.33
CA SER A 18 8.57 -23.01 -7.51
C SER A 18 7.79 -22.34 -6.37
N ALA A 19 8.51 -21.91 -5.34
CA ALA A 19 7.98 -21.04 -4.31
C ALA A 19 7.99 -19.61 -4.87
N ALA A 20 6.80 -19.03 -5.02
CA ALA A 20 6.62 -17.60 -5.13
C ALA A 20 7.30 -16.95 -3.92
N ALA A 21 8.28 -16.09 -4.18
CA ALA A 21 8.92 -15.28 -3.17
C ALA A 21 7.96 -14.15 -2.79
N THR A 22 7.07 -14.42 -1.84
CA THR A 22 6.41 -13.38 -1.05
C THR A 22 7.52 -12.73 -0.22
N LEU A 23 8.04 -11.58 -0.66
CA LEU A 23 8.89 -10.72 0.18
C LEU A 23 7.99 -10.13 1.28
N ALA A 24 7.79 -10.91 2.34
CA ALA A 24 7.51 -10.32 3.64
C ALA A 24 8.80 -9.62 4.07
N LEU A 25 8.81 -8.29 4.00
CA LEU A 25 9.72 -7.46 4.78
C LEU A 25 9.65 -7.97 6.21
N GLY A 26 10.71 -8.65 6.65
CA GLY A 26 10.85 -9.11 8.01
C GLY A 26 10.92 -7.90 8.93
N VAL A 27 9.77 -7.51 9.48
CA VAL A 27 9.67 -6.80 10.74
C VAL A 27 10.25 -7.74 11.80
N ALA A 28 11.57 -7.71 11.95
CA ALA A 28 12.29 -8.46 12.95
C ALA A 28 13.40 -7.58 13.50
N GLY A 29 13.03 -6.72 14.45
CA GLY A 29 13.99 -5.90 15.17
C GLY A 29 13.36 -4.94 16.17
N LEU A 30 12.55 -5.44 17.10
CA LEU A 30 12.33 -4.96 18.48
C LEU A 30 10.88 -5.12 18.95
N LEU A 31 10.46 -6.33 19.31
CA LEU A 31 9.36 -6.53 20.27
C LEU A 31 9.63 -7.78 21.10
N VAL A 32 10.40 -7.63 22.17
CA VAL A 32 10.17 -8.39 23.39
C VAL A 32 9.67 -7.37 24.43
N PRO A 33 8.38 -7.38 24.81
CA PRO A 33 7.91 -6.54 25.89
C PRO A 33 8.57 -7.03 27.19
N PRO A 34 9.18 -6.17 28.03
CA PRO A 34 9.39 -6.53 29.42
C PRO A 34 8.00 -6.72 30.05
N ALA A 35 7.78 -7.90 30.60
CA ALA A 35 6.53 -8.29 31.22
C ALA A 35 6.21 -7.38 32.44
N GLY A 36 4.96 -6.93 32.52
CA GLY A 36 4.33 -6.42 33.75
C GLY A 36 4.33 -4.91 33.89
N ALA A 37 3.30 -4.25 33.35
CA ALA A 37 2.89 -2.95 33.88
C ALA A 37 2.29 -3.18 35.28
N ALA A 38 3.02 -2.78 36.32
CA ALA A 38 2.43 -2.59 37.64
C ALA A 38 1.42 -1.43 37.57
N PRO A 39 0.31 -1.47 38.33
CA PRO A 39 -0.61 -0.34 38.42
C PRO A 39 0.14 0.87 38.98
N LEU A 40 0.08 2.01 38.27
CA LEU A 40 0.76 3.24 38.63
C LEU A 40 0.13 3.89 39.88
N PRO A 41 0.94 4.41 40.82
CA PRO A 41 0.46 5.35 41.82
C PRO A 41 0.07 6.68 41.14
N ALA A 42 -0.92 7.38 41.71
CA ALA A 42 -1.44 8.64 41.20
C ALA A 42 -0.33 9.68 40.98
N ALA A 43 -0.44 10.45 39.88
CA ALA A 43 0.42 11.57 39.57
C ALA A 43 0.49 12.53 40.78
N ALA A 44 1.69 12.98 41.12
CA ALA A 44 1.86 14.11 42.02
C ALA A 44 1.24 15.36 41.36
N PRO A 45 0.53 16.21 42.11
CA PRO A 45 -0.02 17.43 41.56
C PRO A 45 1.10 18.33 41.03
N PRO A 46 0.88 19.11 39.96
CA PRO A 46 1.87 20.05 39.46
C PRO A 46 2.26 21.01 40.59
N ALA A 47 3.57 21.23 40.76
CA ALA A 47 4.06 22.32 41.58
C ALA A 47 3.55 23.62 40.94
N THR A 48 2.75 24.38 41.70
CA THR A 48 2.22 25.65 41.24
C THR A 48 3.36 26.64 41.19
N ALA A 49 3.72 27.11 39.99
CA ALA A 49 4.61 28.24 39.82
C ALA A 49 3.97 29.45 40.53
N VAL A 50 4.69 30.00 41.51
CA VAL A 50 4.27 31.23 42.19
C VAL A 50 4.73 32.38 41.31
N VAL A 51 3.78 33.03 40.64
CA VAL A 51 4.02 34.30 39.94
C VAL A 51 4.35 35.34 40.99
N ALA A 52 5.61 35.78 41.05
CA ALA A 52 5.98 36.97 41.81
C ALA A 52 5.65 38.20 40.95
N SER A 53 4.66 38.97 41.37
CA SER A 53 4.44 40.33 40.83
C SER A 53 5.49 41.27 41.42
N ASP A 54 6.10 42.06 40.55
CA ASP A 54 6.98 43.21 40.81
C ASP A 54 8.49 42.91 40.77
N SER A 55 9.04 42.84 39.55
CA SER A 55 10.41 43.28 39.27
C SER A 55 10.43 44.15 38.00
N GLU A 56 10.92 45.39 38.13
CA GLU A 56 11.06 46.35 37.03
C GLU A 56 12.23 45.93 36.12
N LEU A 57 11.94 45.13 35.08
CA LEU A 57 12.73 45.07 33.85
C LEU A 57 11.86 45.59 32.69
N PRO A 58 12.37 46.50 31.83
CA PRO A 58 11.57 47.12 30.80
C PRO A 58 11.56 46.24 29.54
N GLU A 59 10.54 45.40 29.39
CA GLU A 59 9.78 45.12 28.15
C GLU A 59 8.80 43.94 28.34
N ALA A 60 7.56 44.12 27.88
CA ALA A 60 6.57 43.08 27.55
C ALA A 60 5.67 42.39 28.60
N GLY A 61 5.66 42.74 29.90
CA GLY A 61 4.60 42.23 30.81
C GLY A 61 4.52 40.69 30.97
N LEU A 62 5.57 39.97 30.57
CA LEU A 62 5.74 38.53 30.75
C LEU A 62 6.13 38.22 32.21
N PRO A 63 5.73 37.05 32.77
CA PRO A 63 6.08 36.69 34.14
C PRO A 63 7.53 36.17 34.27
N GLU A 64 8.19 36.48 35.41
CA GLU A 64 9.44 35.82 35.82
C GLU A 64 9.15 34.37 36.26
N LEU A 65 9.82 33.40 35.64
CA LEU A 65 9.73 31.97 35.92
C LEU A 65 10.67 31.57 37.07
N ARG A 66 10.35 32.00 38.29
CA ARG A 66 11.21 31.79 39.47
C ARG A 66 10.98 30.43 40.15
N LEU A 67 12.05 29.65 40.32
CA LEU A 67 12.05 28.32 40.96
C LEU A 67 12.93 28.29 42.23
N ASP A 68 12.31 28.47 43.39
CA ASP A 68 12.98 28.58 44.70
C ASP A 68 12.79 27.35 45.61
N ASP A 69 12.37 26.20 45.07
CA ASP A 69 12.19 24.98 45.86
C ASP A 69 13.54 24.28 46.16
N PRO A 70 13.99 24.22 47.43
CA PRO A 70 15.24 23.58 47.81
C PRO A 70 15.21 22.05 47.72
N SER A 71 14.05 21.42 47.48
CA SER A 71 13.91 19.99 47.29
C SER A 71 14.22 19.52 45.87
N ILE A 72 14.27 20.45 44.90
CA ILE A 72 14.62 20.15 43.51
C ILE A 72 16.09 19.70 43.43
N ASN A 73 16.31 18.54 42.82
CA ASN A 73 17.65 18.06 42.50
C ASN A 73 18.13 18.67 41.17
N TRP A 74 18.82 19.80 41.28
CA TRP A 74 19.36 20.53 40.15
C TRP A 74 20.49 19.77 39.45
N ARG A 75 20.38 19.61 38.13
CA ARG A 75 21.47 19.11 37.29
C ARG A 75 22.26 20.28 36.72
N GLU A 76 23.57 20.16 36.69
CA GLU A 76 24.42 21.21 36.14
C GLU A 76 24.49 21.13 34.62
N LEU A 77 24.36 22.30 33.96
CA LEU A 77 24.63 22.49 32.54
C LEU A 77 25.59 23.67 32.39
N LEU A 78 26.87 23.38 32.13
CA LEU A 78 27.87 24.40 31.81
C LEU A 78 27.70 24.85 30.36
N VAL A 79 27.68 26.17 30.15
CA VAL A 79 27.58 26.82 28.85
C VAL A 79 28.67 27.89 28.80
N ASP A 80 29.73 27.63 28.04
CA ASP A 80 30.81 28.59 27.83
C ASP A 80 30.83 29.01 26.36
N GLY A 81 30.62 30.29 26.08
CA GLY A 81 30.63 30.83 24.73
C GLY A 81 31.98 30.72 24.00
N GLU A 82 33.08 30.43 24.71
CA GLU A 82 34.38 30.15 24.10
C GLU A 82 34.55 28.66 23.73
N ASP A 83 33.64 27.77 24.16
CA ASP A 83 33.61 26.34 23.79
C ASP A 83 33.03 26.14 22.39
N VAL A 84 33.61 26.85 21.43
CA VAL A 84 33.34 26.75 20.00
C VAL A 84 34.61 26.22 19.33
N GLU A 85 34.53 25.04 18.72
CA GLU A 85 35.67 24.49 18.01
C GLU A 85 35.88 25.19 16.67
N ARG A 86 37.12 25.63 16.42
CA ARG A 86 37.50 26.45 15.26
C ARG A 86 38.57 25.81 14.39
N ARG A 87 38.47 26.05 13.08
CA ARG A 87 39.52 25.81 12.09
C ARG A 87 40.76 26.68 12.36
N PRO A 88 41.92 26.36 11.76
CA PRO A 88 43.12 27.19 11.88
C PRO A 88 42.97 28.64 11.42
N ASP A 89 41.97 28.93 10.57
CA ASP A 89 41.65 30.28 10.08
C ASP A 89 40.69 31.06 11.00
N GLY A 90 40.22 30.46 12.09
CA GLY A 90 39.31 31.06 13.06
C GLY A 90 37.82 30.83 12.79
N THR A 91 37.43 30.24 11.65
CA THR A 91 36.03 29.89 11.36
C THR A 91 35.58 28.68 12.20
N PRO A 92 34.30 28.59 12.60
CA PRO A 92 33.79 27.45 13.38
C PRO A 92 33.76 26.16 12.53
N TYR A 93 34.18 25.02 13.06
CA TYR A 93 34.06 23.74 12.34
C TYR A 93 32.60 23.45 11.96
N ASN A 94 31.70 23.70 12.91
CA ASN A 94 30.28 23.40 12.77
C ASN A 94 29.47 24.66 13.03
N ALA A 95 28.67 25.04 12.05
CA ALA A 95 27.64 26.05 12.17
C ALA A 95 26.26 25.41 11.99
N PHE A 96 25.23 26.04 12.51
CA PHE A 96 23.86 25.54 12.44
C PHE A 96 23.34 25.50 11.00
N GLY A 97 23.09 24.30 10.46
CA GLY A 97 22.48 24.09 9.13
C GLY A 97 20.97 23.86 9.19
N GLY A 98 20.46 23.35 10.31
CA GLY A 98 19.03 23.28 10.59
C GLY A 98 18.28 22.21 9.80
N PHE A 99 16.99 22.45 9.52
CA PHE A 99 16.10 21.50 8.88
C PHE A 99 15.89 21.76 7.40
N GLY A 100 15.69 20.68 6.64
CA GLY A 100 15.35 20.71 5.23
C GLY A 100 14.34 19.63 4.85
N SER A 101 14.14 19.41 3.54
CA SER A 101 13.18 18.44 3.00
C SER A 101 13.82 17.58 1.91
N VAL A 102 13.42 16.31 1.86
CA VAL A 102 13.65 15.42 0.73
C VAL A 102 12.32 15.26 -0.02
N SER A 103 12.26 15.76 -1.25
CA SER A 103 11.12 15.54 -2.17
C SER A 103 11.44 14.38 -3.11
N CYS A 104 10.98 13.19 -2.74
CA CYS A 104 11.24 11.95 -3.46
C CYS A 104 10.07 10.96 -3.32
N ASN A 105 10.19 9.80 -3.95
CA ASN A 105 9.28 8.66 -3.81
C ASN A 105 7.80 8.99 -4.06
N ASN A 106 7.51 9.97 -4.92
CA ASN A 106 6.15 10.45 -5.24
C ASN A 106 5.47 11.18 -4.06
N THR A 107 6.22 11.56 -3.01
CA THR A 107 5.65 12.14 -1.77
C THR A 107 5.10 13.55 -1.93
N SER A 108 5.53 14.28 -2.97
CA SER A 108 5.07 15.65 -3.26
C SER A 108 4.15 15.73 -4.49
N ASN A 109 3.79 14.61 -5.09
CA ASN A 109 3.16 14.55 -6.41
C ASN A 109 1.83 15.31 -6.50
N LEU A 110 0.95 15.16 -5.52
CA LEU A 110 -0.35 15.82 -5.51
C LEU A 110 -0.25 17.34 -5.35
N LEU A 111 0.91 17.90 -4.97
CA LEU A 111 1.09 19.36 -4.96
C LEU A 111 0.95 19.97 -6.35
N LEU A 112 1.26 19.21 -7.42
CA LEU A 112 1.00 19.67 -8.78
C LEU A 112 -0.50 19.93 -8.99
N ASP A 113 -1.36 19.09 -8.42
CA ASP A 113 -2.80 19.26 -8.51
C ASP A 113 -3.29 20.39 -7.59
N TYR A 114 -2.76 20.54 -6.37
CA TYR A 114 -3.07 21.71 -5.53
C TYR A 114 -2.73 23.01 -6.25
N LYS A 115 -1.58 23.08 -6.92
CA LYS A 115 -1.13 24.28 -7.64
C LYS A 115 -2.14 24.75 -8.70
N GLU A 116 -2.89 23.82 -9.28
CA GLU A 116 -3.85 24.10 -10.36
C GLU A 116 -5.29 24.24 -9.82
N GLU A 117 -5.71 23.35 -8.92
CA GLU A 117 -7.09 23.27 -8.42
C GLU A 117 -7.34 24.23 -7.25
N ASN A 118 -6.35 24.40 -6.38
CA ASN A 118 -6.42 25.17 -5.15
C ASN A 118 -5.13 25.96 -4.90
N PRO A 119 -4.77 26.92 -5.79
CA PRO A 119 -3.48 27.61 -5.76
C PRO A 119 -3.21 28.36 -4.46
N ASP A 120 -4.24 28.88 -3.79
CA ASP A 120 -4.08 29.55 -2.49
C ASP A 120 -3.66 28.56 -1.39
N ALA A 121 -4.24 27.36 -1.38
CA ALA A 121 -3.82 26.29 -0.48
C ALA A 121 -2.40 25.81 -0.78
N TYR A 122 -2.06 25.64 -2.07
CA TYR A 122 -0.71 25.32 -2.51
C TYR A 122 0.32 26.34 -1.96
N TRP A 123 0.10 27.64 -2.18
CA TRP A 123 1.04 28.66 -1.73
C TRP A 123 1.03 28.85 -0.21
N ALA A 124 -0.07 28.57 0.49
CA ALA A 124 -0.09 28.52 1.95
C ALA A 124 0.83 27.41 2.48
N ILE A 125 0.74 26.20 1.91
CA ILE A 125 1.62 25.07 2.26
C ILE A 125 3.08 25.41 1.98
N MET A 126 3.40 25.94 0.79
CA MET A 126 4.77 26.29 0.43
C MET A 126 5.35 27.38 1.34
N ARG A 127 4.59 28.42 1.68
CA ARG A 127 5.05 29.47 2.63
C ARG A 127 5.21 28.90 4.03
N LEU A 128 4.29 28.06 4.49
CA LEU A 128 4.38 27.43 5.80
C LEU A 128 5.65 26.59 5.94
N LEU A 129 6.12 25.94 4.87
CA LEU A 129 7.34 25.15 4.89
C LEU A 129 8.61 26.01 4.75
N PHE A 130 8.61 27.02 3.88
CA PHE A 130 9.85 27.65 3.42
C PHE A 130 10.04 29.11 3.83
N ASP A 131 9.00 29.82 4.27
CA ASP A 131 9.15 31.21 4.74
C ASP A 131 9.93 31.23 6.05
N PRO A 132 11.11 31.87 6.12
CA PRO A 132 11.96 31.90 7.32
C PRO A 132 11.42 32.82 8.42
N VAL A 133 10.51 33.74 8.09
CA VAL A 133 9.97 34.71 9.05
C VAL A 133 8.70 34.16 9.69
N GLU A 134 7.75 33.74 8.87
CA GLU A 134 6.40 33.36 9.34
C GLU A 134 6.18 31.83 9.40
N GLY A 135 6.97 31.06 8.65
CA GLY A 135 6.82 29.62 8.51
C GLY A 135 7.78 28.78 9.37
N ALA A 136 7.99 27.54 8.93
CA ALA A 136 9.02 26.64 9.45
C ALA A 136 10.43 27.08 9.01
N GLY A 137 10.57 27.71 7.84
CA GLY A 137 11.85 28.21 7.35
C GLY A 137 12.84 27.14 6.91
N LEU A 138 12.37 26.00 6.36
CA LEU A 138 13.25 24.93 5.87
C LEU A 138 14.29 25.49 4.88
N LYS A 139 15.56 25.11 5.06
CA LYS A 139 16.71 25.76 4.39
C LYS A 139 17.43 24.91 3.36
N HIS A 140 17.04 23.65 3.20
CA HIS A 140 17.70 22.74 2.26
C HIS A 140 16.66 21.84 1.61
N ILE A 141 16.65 21.73 0.28
CA ILE A 141 15.79 20.80 -0.46
C ILE A 141 16.63 19.83 -1.28
N LYS A 142 16.36 18.54 -1.11
CA LYS A 142 16.92 17.45 -1.89
C LYS A 142 15.85 16.79 -2.75
N VAL A 143 16.01 16.76 -4.07
CA VAL A 143 15.05 16.14 -5.00
C VAL A 143 15.55 14.80 -5.54
N GLU A 144 14.63 13.87 -5.77
CA GLU A 144 14.94 12.63 -6.47
C GLU A 144 15.10 12.85 -7.98
N LEU A 145 16.17 12.28 -8.54
CA LEU A 145 16.32 12.00 -9.96
C LEU A 145 15.64 10.68 -10.28
N GLY A 146 14.39 10.77 -10.76
CA GLY A 146 13.52 9.63 -10.99
C GLY A 146 14.00 8.67 -12.08
N SER A 147 13.50 7.43 -12.02
CA SER A 147 13.77 6.37 -12.99
C SER A 147 12.51 5.59 -13.41
N ASP A 148 11.32 6.19 -13.22
CA ASP A 148 10.02 5.57 -13.49
C ASP A 148 9.81 4.22 -12.75
N SER A 149 10.53 4.02 -11.65
CA SER A 149 10.48 2.80 -10.83
C SER A 149 10.14 3.19 -9.41
N ASN A 150 9.40 2.35 -8.69
CA ASN A 150 9.08 2.63 -7.30
C ASN A 150 10.35 2.78 -6.45
N SER A 151 10.47 3.92 -5.77
CA SER A 151 11.58 4.22 -4.87
C SER A 151 11.19 4.24 -3.38
N SER A 152 9.89 4.10 -3.04
CA SER A 152 9.32 3.63 -1.75
C SER A 152 7.80 3.82 -1.68
N SER A 153 7.31 5.03 -1.95
CA SER A 153 5.88 5.40 -1.89
C SER A 153 5.23 5.55 -3.27
N GLY A 154 6.01 5.38 -4.33
CA GLY A 154 5.62 5.52 -5.73
C GLY A 154 6.85 5.75 -6.61
N ALA A 155 6.62 5.91 -7.91
CA ALA A 155 7.66 6.20 -8.90
C ALA A 155 7.81 7.71 -9.10
N GLU A 156 9.04 8.19 -9.19
CA GLU A 156 9.35 9.53 -9.73
C GLU A 156 9.70 9.40 -11.23
N PRO A 157 9.18 10.29 -12.09
CA PRO A 157 9.39 10.19 -13.52
C PRO A 157 10.85 10.47 -13.91
N ALA A 158 11.37 9.72 -14.87
CA ALA A 158 12.69 9.97 -15.42
C ALA A 158 12.72 11.26 -16.25
N THR A 159 13.74 12.08 -16.01
CA THR A 159 13.99 13.26 -16.86
C THR A 159 14.39 12.86 -18.27
N LYS A 160 14.98 11.66 -18.45
CA LYS A 160 15.34 11.05 -19.74
C LYS A 160 15.11 9.53 -19.72
N ARG A 161 14.24 9.00 -20.57
CA ARG A 161 14.01 7.56 -20.79
C ARG A 161 14.90 6.97 -21.90
N SER A 162 15.58 7.81 -22.68
CA SER A 162 16.62 7.41 -23.62
C SER A 162 17.78 8.41 -23.67
N ALA A 163 18.91 8.01 -24.27
CA ALA A 163 20.09 8.88 -24.37
C ALA A 163 19.82 10.15 -25.19
N ASP A 164 19.01 10.05 -26.25
CA ASP A 164 18.77 11.13 -27.21
C ASP A 164 17.53 11.98 -26.87
N GLU A 165 16.72 11.57 -25.90
CA GLU A 165 15.56 12.32 -25.43
C GLU A 165 16.04 13.56 -24.64
N PRO A 166 15.59 14.78 -24.95
CA PRO A 166 15.93 15.96 -24.13
C PRO A 166 15.51 15.77 -22.67
N ALA A 167 16.34 16.23 -21.73
CA ALA A 167 15.97 16.20 -20.32
C ALA A 167 14.71 17.06 -20.06
N ASN A 168 13.68 16.47 -19.46
CA ASN A 168 12.44 17.15 -19.11
C ASN A 168 12.25 17.21 -17.60
N VAL A 169 12.52 18.39 -17.02
CA VAL A 169 12.35 18.68 -15.59
C VAL A 169 10.93 19.16 -15.23
N LEU A 170 10.02 19.26 -16.20
CA LEU A 170 8.61 19.59 -15.95
C LEU A 170 7.80 18.38 -15.49
N ARG A 171 8.36 17.17 -15.61
CA ARG A 171 7.77 15.91 -15.13
C ARG A 171 7.89 15.78 -13.62
N GLY A 172 6.80 15.37 -12.98
CA GLY A 172 6.75 15.14 -11.53
C GLY A 172 6.87 16.43 -10.72
N ALA A 173 6.76 16.32 -9.39
CA ALA A 173 6.68 17.50 -8.53
C ALA A 173 8.04 18.08 -8.12
N GLY A 174 9.11 17.30 -8.12
CA GLY A 174 10.38 17.66 -7.46
C GLY A 174 10.99 18.99 -7.95
N PHE A 175 11.12 19.18 -9.25
CA PHE A 175 11.72 20.40 -9.80
C PHE A 175 10.81 21.63 -9.68
N HIS A 176 9.47 21.44 -9.69
CA HIS A 176 8.52 22.52 -9.37
C HIS A 176 8.68 22.94 -7.90
N PHE A 177 8.76 21.95 -7.00
CA PHE A 177 8.89 22.16 -5.56
C PHE A 177 10.12 23.01 -5.21
N ILE A 178 11.29 22.75 -5.80
CA ILE A 178 12.49 23.58 -5.57
C ILE A 178 12.35 24.98 -6.16
N ALA A 179 11.76 25.12 -7.36
CA ALA A 179 11.64 26.40 -8.03
C ALA A 179 10.70 27.33 -7.26
N ASP A 180 9.57 26.80 -6.81
CA ASP A 180 8.57 27.53 -6.05
C ASP A 180 9.06 27.83 -4.62
N ALA A 181 9.77 26.91 -3.96
CA ALA A 181 10.38 27.16 -2.66
C ALA A 181 11.45 28.27 -2.71
N ARG A 182 12.32 28.28 -3.73
CA ARG A 182 13.31 29.34 -3.93
C ARG A 182 12.69 30.72 -4.16
N SER A 183 11.48 30.76 -4.73
CA SER A 183 10.75 32.02 -4.90
C SER A 183 10.27 32.62 -3.57
N ILE A 184 10.16 31.80 -2.52
CA ILE A 184 9.79 32.19 -1.16
C ILE A 184 11.04 32.50 -0.34
N ASN A 185 12.02 31.60 -0.37
CA ASN A 185 13.30 31.71 0.31
C ASN A 185 14.46 31.63 -0.71
N PRO A 186 15.00 32.78 -1.17
CA PRO A 186 16.10 32.81 -2.13
C PRO A 186 17.41 32.18 -1.65
N ASP A 187 17.59 32.04 -0.34
CA ASP A 187 18.81 31.52 0.31
C ASP A 187 18.73 30.01 0.60
N ILE A 188 17.69 29.32 0.10
CA ILE A 188 17.53 27.88 0.27
C ILE A 188 18.59 27.11 -0.53
N GLU A 189 19.21 26.11 0.11
CA GLU A 189 20.16 25.22 -0.55
C GLU A 189 19.44 24.14 -1.37
N LEU A 190 19.95 23.86 -2.57
CA LEU A 190 19.33 22.93 -3.52
C LEU A 190 20.25 21.73 -3.84
N GLU A 191 19.72 20.52 -3.70
CA GLU A 191 20.40 19.24 -3.93
C GLU A 191 19.56 18.29 -4.80
N ALA A 192 20.20 17.35 -5.51
CA ALA A 192 19.56 16.22 -6.18
C ALA A 192 20.33 14.90 -5.96
N LEU A 193 19.59 13.79 -5.91
CA LEU A 193 20.08 12.43 -5.68
C LEU A 193 19.28 11.39 -6.47
N ARG A 194 19.90 10.27 -6.87
CA ARG A 194 19.21 9.15 -7.54
C ARG A 194 18.86 8.01 -6.57
N TRP A 195 17.67 7.42 -6.69
CA TRP A 195 17.33 6.12 -6.07
C TRP A 195 17.54 4.97 -7.05
N GLY A 196 17.00 5.10 -8.27
CA GLY A 196 17.28 4.23 -9.41
C GLY A 196 18.02 4.98 -10.51
N GLU A 197 18.10 4.42 -11.71
CA GLU A 197 18.50 5.18 -12.90
C GLU A 197 17.82 4.63 -14.16
N PRO A 198 17.65 5.46 -15.21
CA PRO A 198 17.17 4.99 -16.51
C PRO A 198 18.08 3.91 -17.10
N SER A 199 17.53 2.80 -17.59
CA SER A 199 18.37 1.64 -17.95
C SER A 199 19.28 1.84 -19.17
N TRP A 200 19.03 2.86 -20.00
CA TRP A 200 19.88 3.18 -21.15
C TRP A 200 21.29 3.61 -20.75
N THR A 201 21.48 4.06 -19.50
CA THR A 201 22.81 4.33 -18.93
C THR A 201 23.65 3.06 -18.90
N GLY A 202 23.04 1.88 -18.69
CA GLY A 202 23.72 0.60 -18.60
C GLY A 202 24.80 0.54 -17.50
N ASN A 203 24.65 1.33 -16.42
CA ASN A 203 25.69 1.57 -15.41
C ASN A 203 27.01 2.14 -15.96
N ASP A 204 27.01 2.72 -17.16
CA ASP A 204 28.17 3.41 -17.75
C ASP A 204 28.30 4.82 -17.13
N PRO A 205 29.43 5.15 -16.45
CA PRO A 205 29.65 6.45 -15.85
C PRO A 205 29.45 7.62 -16.81
N ALA A 206 29.88 7.52 -18.07
CA ALA A 206 29.77 8.61 -19.03
C ALA A 206 28.31 8.89 -19.42
N LYS A 207 27.51 7.84 -19.59
CA LYS A 207 26.07 7.97 -19.89
C LYS A 207 25.29 8.45 -18.67
N ARG A 208 25.65 7.97 -17.48
CA ARG A 208 25.08 8.49 -16.23
C ARG A 208 25.40 9.98 -16.07
N TYR A 209 26.65 10.39 -16.30
CA TYR A 209 27.03 11.80 -16.27
C TYR A 209 26.25 12.62 -17.29
N GLN A 210 26.07 12.12 -18.51
CA GLN A 210 25.22 12.77 -19.51
C GLN A 210 23.80 13.03 -18.97
N TRP A 211 23.17 12.03 -18.34
CA TRP A 211 21.85 12.18 -17.73
C TRP A 211 21.80 13.26 -16.65
N TYR A 212 22.75 13.24 -15.70
CA TYR A 212 22.86 14.25 -14.65
C TYR A 212 23.09 15.65 -15.24
N LYS A 213 24.10 15.79 -16.10
CA LYS A 213 24.51 17.08 -16.66
C LYS A 213 23.40 17.74 -17.46
N GLU A 214 22.73 16.98 -18.32
CA GLU A 214 21.60 17.51 -19.10
C GLU A 214 20.39 17.83 -18.22
N THR A 215 20.20 17.12 -17.10
CA THR A 215 19.16 17.46 -16.12
C THR A 215 19.48 18.76 -15.37
N ILE A 216 20.73 18.96 -14.97
CA ILE A 216 21.22 20.22 -14.37
C ILE A 216 20.97 21.39 -15.33
N ASP A 217 21.33 21.22 -16.61
CA ASP A 217 21.11 22.25 -17.62
C ASP A 217 19.63 22.53 -17.84
N ALA A 218 18.79 21.50 -17.91
CA ALA A 218 17.35 21.66 -18.07
C ALA A 218 16.69 22.35 -16.88
N ALA A 219 17.14 22.08 -15.65
CA ALA A 219 16.66 22.75 -14.44
C ALA A 219 16.97 24.26 -14.47
N TYR A 220 18.18 24.62 -14.90
CA TYR A 220 18.56 26.01 -15.11
C TYR A 220 17.74 26.66 -16.25
N ASP A 221 17.70 26.02 -17.42
CA ASP A 221 17.05 26.57 -18.61
C ASP A 221 15.53 26.75 -18.41
N THR A 222 14.90 25.92 -17.56
CA THR A 222 13.44 25.94 -17.32
C THR A 222 13.06 26.80 -16.11
N PHE A 223 13.76 26.67 -14.99
CA PHE A 223 13.38 27.29 -13.71
C PHE A 223 14.42 28.27 -13.16
N GLY A 224 15.57 28.43 -13.83
CA GLY A 224 16.69 29.22 -13.34
C GLY A 224 17.40 28.60 -12.14
N VAL A 225 17.19 27.31 -11.87
CA VAL A 225 17.78 26.59 -10.73
C VAL A 225 19.29 26.45 -10.92
N GLU A 226 20.06 26.96 -9.96
CA GLU A 226 21.47 26.67 -9.78
C GLU A 226 21.57 25.75 -8.56
N PHE A 227 22.07 24.53 -8.72
CA PHE A 227 22.24 23.62 -7.60
C PHE A 227 23.44 24.02 -6.74
N ASP A 228 23.29 23.94 -5.41
CA ASP A 228 24.37 24.16 -4.45
C ASP A 228 25.11 22.85 -4.15
N TRP A 229 24.38 21.73 -4.14
CA TRP A 229 24.88 20.41 -3.78
C TRP A 229 24.48 19.38 -4.83
N MET A 230 25.30 18.33 -5.00
CA MET A 230 24.92 17.12 -5.73
C MET A 230 25.33 15.88 -4.93
N SER A 231 24.42 14.89 -4.92
CA SER A 231 24.68 13.53 -4.46
C SER A 231 24.69 12.56 -5.65
N PRO A 232 25.87 12.21 -6.20
CA PRO A 232 25.95 11.38 -7.41
C PRO A 232 25.72 9.88 -7.14
N SER A 233 25.91 9.44 -5.90
CA SER A 233 25.75 8.03 -5.52
C SER A 233 24.30 7.58 -5.62
N GLN A 234 24.05 6.27 -5.62
CA GLN A 234 22.70 5.77 -5.35
C GLN A 234 22.29 6.05 -3.89
N ASN A 235 21.02 6.32 -3.63
CA ASN A 235 20.50 6.45 -2.27
C ASN A 235 20.67 5.14 -1.48
N GLU A 236 21.03 5.25 -0.21
CA GLU A 236 21.25 4.13 0.72
C GLU A 236 22.27 3.10 0.23
N VAL A 237 23.44 3.56 -0.25
CA VAL A 237 24.52 2.64 -0.63
C VAL A 237 25.02 1.88 0.60
N ARG A 238 25.10 0.55 0.47
CA ARG A 238 25.51 -0.36 1.55
C ARG A 238 26.52 -1.38 1.10
N GLY A 239 27.36 -1.79 2.05
CA GLY A 239 28.30 -2.89 1.85
C GLY A 239 29.57 -2.48 1.11
N ALA A 240 30.68 -3.10 1.53
CA ALA A 240 32.03 -2.64 1.21
C ALA A 240 32.36 -2.54 -0.29
N THR A 241 31.80 -3.43 -1.11
CA THR A 241 32.08 -3.44 -2.56
C THR A 241 31.40 -2.28 -3.27
N TYR A 242 30.14 -2.02 -2.98
CA TYR A 242 29.36 -0.96 -3.64
C TYR A 242 29.78 0.43 -3.17
N GLN A 243 30.06 0.59 -1.87
CA GLN A 243 30.66 1.83 -1.34
C GLN A 243 31.92 2.24 -2.12
N ALA A 244 32.80 1.29 -2.45
CA ALA A 244 34.02 1.58 -3.17
C ALA A 244 33.78 1.98 -4.65
N SER A 245 32.81 1.37 -5.33
CA SER A 245 32.47 1.76 -6.70
C SER A 245 31.75 3.11 -6.77
N GLU A 246 30.83 3.36 -5.83
CA GLU A 246 30.08 4.61 -5.76
C GLU A 246 30.97 5.79 -5.34
N LEU A 247 31.94 5.57 -4.45
CA LEU A 247 32.93 6.61 -4.13
C LEU A 247 33.75 7.00 -5.36
N ARG A 248 34.24 6.00 -6.13
CA ARG A 248 35.00 6.28 -7.37
C ARG A 248 34.14 7.03 -8.40
N TRP A 249 32.87 6.66 -8.52
CA TRP A 249 31.92 7.36 -9.38
C TRP A 249 31.73 8.81 -8.92
N THR A 250 31.50 9.03 -7.62
CA THR A 250 31.32 10.36 -7.02
C THR A 250 32.52 11.28 -7.30
N VAL A 251 33.73 10.77 -7.12
CA VAL A 251 34.97 11.51 -7.44
C VAL A 251 35.08 11.84 -8.94
N GLN A 252 34.79 10.86 -9.80
CA GLN A 252 34.83 11.06 -11.25
C GLN A 252 33.79 12.07 -11.72
N PHE A 253 32.58 12.02 -11.15
CA PHE A 253 31.50 12.96 -11.41
C PHE A 253 31.92 14.40 -11.07
N ALA A 254 32.47 14.62 -9.88
CA ALA A 254 32.96 15.91 -9.42
C ALA A 254 34.00 16.52 -10.38
N GLN A 255 35.02 15.72 -10.74
CA GLN A 255 36.06 16.13 -11.69
C GLN A 255 35.51 16.46 -13.09
N TRP A 256 34.44 15.79 -13.52
CA TRP A 256 33.78 16.09 -14.80
C TRP A 256 32.94 17.36 -14.73
N LEU A 257 32.27 17.64 -13.61
CA LEU A 257 31.59 18.93 -13.39
C LEU A 257 32.60 20.08 -13.40
N GLU A 258 33.73 19.97 -12.70
CA GLU A 258 34.80 20.98 -12.72
C GLU A 258 35.33 21.23 -14.13
N ARG A 259 35.54 20.15 -14.90
CA ARG A 259 35.96 20.25 -16.31
C ARG A 259 34.93 21.01 -17.15
N ASP A 260 33.64 20.72 -16.94
CA ASP A 260 32.57 21.30 -17.74
C ASP A 260 32.16 22.71 -17.26
N ALA A 261 32.57 23.12 -16.05
CA ALA A 261 32.35 24.48 -15.53
C ALA A 261 32.99 25.57 -16.39
N VAL A 262 34.06 25.24 -17.11
CA VAL A 262 34.75 26.14 -18.06
C VAL A 262 34.37 25.91 -19.52
N ALA A 263 33.39 25.03 -19.78
CA ALA A 263 32.88 24.82 -21.13
C ALA A 263 32.11 26.06 -21.62
N ALA A 264 32.16 26.34 -22.92
CA ALA A 264 31.53 27.54 -23.49
C ALA A 264 30.00 27.53 -23.39
N ASP A 265 29.40 26.36 -23.20
CA ASP A 265 27.98 26.12 -23.03
C ASP A 265 27.59 25.87 -21.56
N ALA A 266 28.49 26.08 -20.60
CA ALA A 266 28.13 26.07 -19.18
C ALA A 266 27.06 27.15 -18.89
N ARG A 267 25.99 26.75 -18.20
CA ARG A 267 24.88 27.64 -17.82
C ARG A 267 25.22 28.54 -16.64
N TYR A 268 25.98 27.99 -15.71
CA TYR A 268 26.55 28.68 -14.56
C TYR A 268 27.85 27.97 -14.16
N ASP A 269 28.55 28.50 -13.16
CA ASP A 269 29.81 27.93 -12.70
C ASP A 269 29.57 26.61 -11.93
N TYR A 270 29.59 25.48 -12.65
CA TYR A 270 29.38 24.17 -12.05
C TYR A 270 30.46 23.78 -11.03
N SER A 271 31.61 24.45 -11.00
CA SER A 271 32.65 24.18 -9.99
C SER A 271 32.26 24.65 -8.59
N ARG A 272 31.16 25.42 -8.47
CA ARG A 272 30.57 25.81 -7.19
C ARG A 272 29.64 24.76 -6.60
N ILE A 273 29.24 23.75 -7.37
CA ILE A 273 28.39 22.66 -6.90
C ILE A 273 29.21 21.79 -5.95
N LYS A 274 28.83 21.77 -4.68
CA LYS A 274 29.44 20.93 -3.65
C LYS A 274 29.01 19.47 -3.78
N ILE A 275 29.87 18.55 -3.36
CA ILE A 275 29.65 17.11 -3.53
C ILE A 275 29.40 16.42 -2.20
N VAL A 276 28.24 15.76 -2.10
CA VAL A 276 27.85 14.94 -0.96
C VAL A 276 28.16 13.46 -1.27
N ALA A 277 28.75 12.76 -0.30
CA ALA A 277 29.05 11.34 -0.39
C ALA A 277 28.56 10.62 0.88
N LEU A 278 27.95 9.43 0.88
CA LEU A 278 27.35 8.69 -0.23
C LEU A 278 25.90 8.32 0.12
N ASP A 279 25.23 9.14 0.93
CA ASP A 279 23.84 8.90 1.38
C ASP A 279 23.61 7.48 1.87
N SER A 280 24.45 7.01 2.79
CA SER A 280 24.39 5.61 3.21
C SER A 280 23.38 5.35 4.32
N TYR A 281 22.82 4.13 4.33
CA TYR A 281 22.01 3.67 5.45
C TYR A 281 22.90 3.25 6.63
N ARG A 282 23.09 4.15 7.61
CA ARG A 282 23.78 3.91 8.90
C ARG A 282 25.28 3.54 8.85
N GLU A 283 25.96 3.75 7.72
CA GLU A 283 27.35 3.32 7.51
C GLU A 283 28.36 4.50 7.47
N GLY A 284 28.04 5.61 8.15
CA GLY A 284 28.82 6.86 8.12
C GLY A 284 30.32 6.71 8.39
N ASP A 285 30.72 6.09 9.50
CA ASP A 285 32.16 5.94 9.85
C ASP A 285 32.93 5.07 8.84
N ALA A 286 32.28 4.04 8.30
CA ALA A 286 32.89 3.19 7.28
C ALA A 286 33.15 3.96 5.97
N ILE A 287 32.29 4.90 5.61
CA ILE A 287 32.46 5.75 4.43
C ILE A 287 33.48 6.84 4.69
N ALA A 288 33.43 7.50 5.85
CA ALA A 288 34.45 8.46 6.26
C ALA A 288 35.85 7.86 6.20
N ALA A 289 36.03 6.62 6.68
CA ALA A 289 37.30 5.90 6.60
C ALA A 289 37.79 5.69 5.15
N ARG A 290 36.87 5.51 4.19
CA ARG A 290 37.22 5.37 2.76
C ARG A 290 37.61 6.69 2.14
N ILE A 291 36.88 7.77 2.44
CA ILE A 291 37.21 9.12 1.97
C ILE A 291 38.61 9.50 2.47
N LEU A 292 38.89 9.30 3.76
CA LEU A 292 40.21 9.57 4.35
C LEU A 292 41.36 8.75 3.73
N ALA A 293 41.04 7.57 3.16
CA ALA A 293 42.03 6.69 2.55
C ALA A 293 42.29 7.01 1.05
N ASP A 294 41.48 7.85 0.42
CA ASP A 294 41.58 8.22 -0.99
C ASP A 294 41.80 9.73 -1.13
N PRO A 295 43.02 10.19 -1.47
CA PRO A 295 43.32 11.61 -1.59
C PRO A 295 42.42 12.37 -2.58
N ALA A 296 41.98 11.72 -3.66
CA ALA A 296 41.10 12.34 -4.63
C ALA A 296 39.68 12.48 -4.06
N ALA A 297 39.20 11.49 -3.28
CA ALA A 297 37.94 11.62 -2.57
C ALA A 297 37.99 12.70 -1.49
N LEU A 298 39.07 12.79 -0.74
CA LEU A 298 39.24 13.78 0.30
C LEU A 298 39.30 15.22 -0.25
N GLU A 299 39.83 15.39 -1.46
CA GLU A 299 39.82 16.65 -2.20
C GLU A 299 38.42 17.00 -2.71
N GLN A 300 37.74 16.04 -3.36
CA GLN A 300 36.54 16.29 -4.16
C GLN A 300 35.21 16.19 -3.38
N VAL A 301 35.17 15.53 -2.22
CA VAL A 301 33.96 15.42 -1.38
C VAL A 301 33.91 16.58 -0.40
N ASP A 302 32.80 17.32 -0.36
CA ASP A 302 32.59 18.46 0.54
C ASP A 302 31.85 18.05 1.82
N ALA A 303 30.91 17.10 1.72
CA ALA A 303 30.11 16.64 2.85
C ALA A 303 29.90 15.13 2.89
N LEU A 304 29.74 14.59 4.09
CA LEU A 304 29.32 13.21 4.35
C LEU A 304 27.85 13.16 4.72
N GLY A 305 27.03 12.54 3.88
CA GLY A 305 25.61 12.26 4.15
C GLY A 305 25.36 10.81 4.56
N TYR A 306 24.61 10.60 5.64
CA TYR A 306 24.07 9.28 5.98
C TYR A 306 22.77 9.35 6.78
N HIS A 307 22.04 8.24 6.77
CA HIS A 307 20.62 8.20 7.11
C HIS A 307 20.32 7.41 8.38
N TYR A 308 19.22 7.79 9.02
CA TYR A 308 18.57 7.07 10.11
C TYR A 308 19.53 6.63 11.23
N ASP A 309 20.55 7.43 11.53
CA ASP A 309 21.49 7.18 12.62
C ASP A 309 22.03 8.49 13.20
N ILE A 310 22.35 8.46 14.49
CA ILE A 310 22.96 9.56 15.26
C ILE A 310 24.40 9.21 15.68
N VAL A 311 24.87 8.02 15.31
CA VAL A 311 26.17 7.51 15.72
C VAL A 311 27.29 8.13 14.89
N GLY A 312 28.29 8.67 15.59
CA GLY A 312 29.56 9.10 15.02
C GLY A 312 30.61 7.97 15.01
N GLY A 313 31.86 8.36 14.85
CA GLY A 313 32.99 7.46 14.91
C GLY A 313 34.31 8.20 14.65
N PRO A 314 35.46 7.54 14.91
CA PRO A 314 36.76 8.19 14.80
C PRO A 314 37.05 8.75 13.41
N SER A 315 36.56 8.09 12.35
CA SER A 315 36.76 8.53 10.98
C SER A 315 35.83 9.68 10.62
N VAL A 316 34.57 9.66 11.07
CA VAL A 316 33.61 10.78 10.90
C VAL A 316 34.16 12.03 11.58
N THR A 317 34.52 11.91 12.86
CA THR A 317 35.05 13.01 13.68
C THR A 317 36.29 13.59 13.03
N ARG A 318 37.21 12.72 12.58
CA ARG A 318 38.42 13.14 11.88
C ARG A 318 38.12 13.86 10.56
N LEU A 319 37.16 13.37 9.77
CA LEU A 319 36.77 14.00 8.52
C LEU A 319 36.23 15.43 8.75
N ASN A 320 35.44 15.63 9.79
CA ASN A 320 34.93 16.94 10.20
C ASN A 320 36.04 17.84 10.79
N LYS A 321 36.77 17.36 11.81
CA LYS A 321 37.68 18.18 12.62
C LYS A 321 39.08 18.36 12.04
N GLU A 322 39.58 17.45 11.19
CA GLU A 322 40.89 17.64 10.54
C GLU A 322 40.76 18.23 9.13
N PHE A 323 39.66 17.94 8.42
CA PHE A 323 39.48 18.30 7.01
C PHE A 323 38.32 19.26 6.75
N GLY A 324 37.57 19.65 7.80
CA GLY A 324 36.55 20.67 7.72
C GLY A 324 35.30 20.25 6.94
N LYS A 325 35.12 18.96 6.65
CA LYS A 325 33.97 18.46 5.88
C LYS A 325 32.69 18.51 6.70
N GLU A 326 31.60 18.88 6.06
CA GLU A 326 30.28 18.91 6.69
C GLU A 326 29.74 17.48 6.86
N ILE A 327 29.00 17.24 7.94
CA ILE A 327 28.33 15.96 8.20
C ILE A 327 26.83 16.23 8.22
N LEU A 328 26.07 15.49 7.41
CA LEU A 328 24.65 15.74 7.18
C LEU A 328 23.83 14.53 7.63
N TYR A 329 22.76 14.79 8.38
CA TYR A 329 21.64 13.86 8.50
C TYR A 329 20.77 14.00 7.25
N SER A 330 21.32 13.53 6.12
CA SER A 330 20.82 13.77 4.77
C SER A 330 19.49 13.09 4.43
N GLU A 331 18.98 12.23 5.31
CA GLU A 331 17.62 11.66 5.22
C GLU A 331 17.17 11.22 6.62
N GLY A 332 16.17 11.91 7.16
CA GLY A 332 15.57 11.69 8.47
C GLY A 332 14.06 11.59 8.41
N VAL A 333 13.43 11.23 9.54
CA VAL A 333 11.97 11.06 9.63
C VAL A 333 11.28 12.34 10.09
N ALA A 334 10.09 12.61 9.55
CA ALA A 334 9.13 13.54 10.14
C ALA A 334 8.31 12.86 11.25
N PRO A 335 7.60 13.61 12.11
CA PRO A 335 6.65 13.04 13.05
C PRO A 335 5.65 12.10 12.37
N MET A 336 5.25 11.04 13.07
CA MET A 336 4.24 10.08 12.59
C MET A 336 3.12 9.96 13.62
N ILE A 337 1.89 9.75 13.13
CA ILE A 337 0.63 9.87 13.88
C ILE A 337 0.39 11.29 14.35
N ASP A 338 -0.73 11.85 13.92
CA ASP A 338 -1.10 13.21 14.29
C ASP A 338 -1.41 13.26 15.80
N PRO A 339 -0.91 14.28 16.52
CA PRO A 339 -1.17 14.50 17.95
C PRO A 339 -2.63 14.32 18.40
N GLN A 340 -3.61 14.74 17.58
CA GLN A 340 -5.03 14.57 17.88
C GLN A 340 -5.44 13.10 18.09
N TYR A 341 -4.84 12.17 17.34
CA TYR A 341 -5.09 10.73 17.50
C TYR A 341 -4.23 10.16 18.62
N ARG A 342 -2.98 10.62 18.72
CA ARG A 342 -2.04 10.14 19.74
C ARG A 342 -2.49 10.50 21.16
N VAL A 343 -3.09 11.66 21.39
CA VAL A 343 -3.56 12.06 22.72
C VAL A 343 -4.72 11.17 23.20
N ALA A 344 -5.58 10.70 22.29
CA ALA A 344 -6.65 9.77 22.61
C ALA A 344 -6.12 8.34 22.87
N ALA A 345 -5.14 7.92 22.08
CA ALA A 345 -4.56 6.57 22.14
C ALA A 345 -3.54 6.36 23.27
N ASP A 346 -2.72 7.37 23.57
CA ASP A 346 -1.65 7.35 24.59
C ASP A 346 -1.58 8.71 25.34
N PRO A 347 -2.63 9.05 26.12
CA PRO A 347 -2.77 10.37 26.76
C PRO A 347 -1.63 10.72 27.72
N ALA A 348 -0.93 9.72 28.27
CA ALA A 348 0.19 9.93 29.19
C ALA A 348 1.37 10.68 28.54
N ARG A 349 1.45 10.68 27.20
CA ARG A 349 2.50 11.36 26.42
C ARG A 349 2.05 12.68 25.81
N GLY A 350 0.77 13.05 25.97
CA GLY A 350 0.23 14.35 25.58
C GLY A 350 0.28 14.68 24.08
N GLY A 351 0.45 13.70 23.19
CA GLY A 351 0.57 13.93 21.74
C GLY A 351 1.95 14.43 21.27
N VAL A 352 2.68 15.18 22.11
CA VAL A 352 4.00 15.77 21.80
C VAL A 352 5.17 14.80 22.05
N GLY A 353 5.01 13.88 23.02
CA GLY A 353 6.00 12.85 23.35
C GLY A 353 5.72 11.49 22.73
N GLY A 354 6.69 10.58 22.81
CA GLY A 354 6.62 9.21 22.29
C GLY A 354 7.55 8.97 21.10
N THR A 355 7.53 7.76 20.56
CA THR A 355 8.34 7.40 19.39
C THR A 355 7.88 8.19 18.17
N VAL A 356 8.82 8.75 17.41
CA VAL A 356 8.56 9.58 16.21
C VAL A 356 7.50 10.67 16.46
N SER A 357 7.56 11.26 17.66
CA SER A 357 6.81 12.46 18.05
C SER A 357 7.63 13.73 17.78
N ALA A 358 7.04 14.91 17.89
CA ALA A 358 7.78 16.16 17.80
C ALA A 358 8.98 16.22 18.77
N ALA A 359 8.79 15.81 20.03
CA ALA A 359 9.88 15.77 21.00
C ALA A 359 10.96 14.73 20.62
N ASP A 360 10.60 13.63 19.97
CA ASP A 360 11.55 12.64 19.44
C ASP A 360 12.34 13.18 18.25
N ILE A 361 11.70 13.93 17.35
CA ILE A 361 12.39 14.53 16.20
C ILE A 361 13.38 15.60 16.67
N ALA A 362 12.99 16.45 17.62
CA ALA A 362 13.90 17.40 18.24
C ALA A 362 15.06 16.67 18.96
N ASP A 363 14.77 15.59 19.71
CA ASP A 363 15.80 14.78 20.36
C ASP A 363 16.80 14.18 19.35
N ARG A 364 16.31 13.65 18.22
CA ARG A 364 17.14 13.10 17.14
C ARG A 364 18.08 14.13 16.57
N PHE A 365 17.59 15.31 16.21
CA PHE A 365 18.41 16.36 15.62
C PHE A 365 19.51 16.82 16.58
N ILE A 366 19.19 16.99 17.86
CA ILE A 366 20.17 17.39 18.88
C ILE A 366 21.24 16.30 19.08
N ASN A 367 20.82 15.03 19.18
CA ASN A 367 21.76 13.91 19.36
C ASN A 367 22.59 13.62 18.11
N ALA A 368 22.10 13.97 16.92
CA ALA A 368 22.84 13.85 15.67
C ALA A 368 24.11 14.72 15.66
N TYR A 369 24.09 15.87 16.35
CA TYR A 369 25.31 16.63 16.60
C TYR A 369 26.22 15.89 17.58
N ARG A 370 25.71 15.56 18.78
CA ARG A 370 26.52 14.93 19.83
C ARG A 370 25.71 13.99 20.70
N TRP A 371 25.76 12.70 20.39
CA TRP A 371 25.22 11.65 21.25
C TRP A 371 26.31 11.09 22.16
N SER A 372 26.07 11.08 23.48
CA SER A 372 27.09 10.69 24.46
C SER A 372 27.56 9.23 24.33
N GLY A 373 26.73 8.35 23.76
CA GLY A 373 27.10 6.96 23.50
C GLY A 373 28.16 6.79 22.40
N ALA A 374 28.45 7.82 21.61
CA ALA A 374 29.59 7.86 20.69
C ALA A 374 30.92 8.23 21.37
N GLY A 375 30.92 8.54 22.68
CA GLY A 375 32.12 8.83 23.44
C GLY A 375 32.76 10.16 23.02
N GLN A 376 34.03 10.11 22.60
CA GLN A 376 34.79 11.29 22.15
C GLN A 376 34.67 11.53 20.65
N ASP A 377 33.95 10.66 19.93
CA ASP A 377 33.86 10.68 18.48
C ASP A 377 32.41 10.87 18.00
N PRO A 378 31.72 11.98 18.37
CA PRO A 378 30.35 12.23 17.93
C PRO A 378 30.27 12.53 16.44
N ALA A 379 29.06 12.52 15.89
CA ALA A 379 28.87 12.66 14.45
C ALA A 379 29.02 14.10 13.94
N HIS A 380 28.73 15.11 14.78
CA HIS A 380 28.73 16.53 14.42
C HIS A 380 27.80 16.87 13.25
N MET A 381 26.64 16.19 13.15
CA MET A 381 25.67 16.56 12.12
C MET A 381 25.04 17.91 12.41
N THR A 382 24.98 18.77 11.39
CA THR A 382 24.47 20.14 11.51
C THR A 382 23.16 20.37 10.74
N THR A 383 22.80 19.46 9.85
CA THR A 383 21.60 19.52 8.99
C THR A 383 20.76 18.25 9.14
N PHE A 384 19.43 18.39 9.10
CA PHE A 384 18.46 17.29 9.15
C PHE A 384 17.40 17.42 8.06
N LEU A 385 17.38 16.50 7.10
CA LEU A 385 16.43 16.55 5.98
C LEU A 385 15.23 15.64 6.23
N PHE A 386 14.02 16.22 6.29
CA PHE A 386 12.79 15.45 6.43
C PHE A 386 12.44 14.72 5.14
N GLN A 387 12.39 13.40 5.19
CA GLN A 387 11.79 12.60 4.13
C GLN A 387 10.41 12.13 4.60
N PRO A 388 9.31 12.65 4.04
CA PRO A 388 9.20 13.99 3.45
C PRO A 388 8.80 15.03 4.50
N ALA A 389 9.03 16.32 4.21
CA ALA A 389 8.42 17.42 4.98
C ALA A 389 6.92 17.56 4.66
N VAL A 390 6.54 17.37 3.40
CA VAL A 390 5.15 17.41 2.93
C VAL A 390 4.72 16.05 2.39
N SER A 391 3.59 15.55 2.87
CA SER A 391 2.96 14.32 2.38
C SER A 391 1.80 14.69 1.46
N ALA A 392 2.11 15.08 0.23
CA ALA A 392 1.16 15.29 -0.84
C ALA A 392 1.05 14.04 -1.74
N MET A 393 0.58 12.97 -1.12
CA MET A 393 0.38 11.66 -1.71
C MET A 393 -0.88 11.03 -1.11
N TYR A 394 -1.47 10.06 -1.80
CA TYR A 394 -2.67 9.38 -1.30
C TYR A 394 -2.42 8.60 -0.01
N GLU A 395 -3.37 8.56 0.92
CA GLU A 395 -3.14 7.78 2.14
C GLU A 395 -3.12 6.27 1.86
N GLY A 396 -2.32 5.57 2.65
CA GLY A 396 -1.99 4.15 2.44
C GLY A 396 -0.74 3.93 1.57
N THR A 397 -0.03 4.97 1.18
CA THR A 397 1.35 4.90 0.69
C THR A 397 2.34 4.69 1.85
N GLN A 398 3.56 4.24 1.56
CA GLN A 398 4.56 3.80 2.56
C GLN A 398 4.86 4.83 3.66
N TYR A 399 4.67 6.11 3.38
CA TYR A 399 4.96 7.22 4.27
C TYR A 399 3.72 7.97 4.75
N SER A 400 2.51 7.46 4.57
CA SER A 400 1.31 8.08 5.15
C SER A 400 0.95 7.49 6.54
N PRO A 401 0.62 8.29 7.57
CA PRO A 401 1.12 9.64 7.82
C PRO A 401 2.59 9.64 8.34
N LYS A 402 3.43 10.46 7.72
CA LYS A 402 4.81 10.85 8.08
C LYS A 402 5.03 12.21 7.40
N HIS A 403 4.86 13.30 8.14
CA HIS A 403 4.87 14.64 7.56
C HIS A 403 5.04 15.76 8.61
N LEU A 404 5.40 16.95 8.14
CA LEU A 404 5.11 18.22 8.82
C LEU A 404 3.76 18.79 8.33
N VAL A 405 3.48 18.62 7.03
CA VAL A 405 2.21 19.00 6.39
C VAL A 405 1.65 17.83 5.58
N ARG A 406 0.37 17.50 5.76
CA ARG A 406 -0.37 16.56 4.92
C ARG A 406 -1.22 17.30 3.89
N ALA A 407 -1.22 16.83 2.65
CA ALA A 407 -1.95 17.44 1.54
C ALA A 407 -2.43 16.38 0.53
N SER A 408 -3.33 15.49 0.97
CA SER A 408 -3.74 14.32 0.19
C SER A 408 -4.97 14.54 -0.70
N ASP A 409 -5.65 15.69 -0.58
CA ASP A 409 -6.99 15.94 -1.14
C ASP A 409 -7.03 17.21 -2.02
N PRO A 410 -6.30 17.22 -3.14
CA PRO A 410 -6.13 18.42 -3.98
C PRO A 410 -7.43 19.00 -4.55
N TRP A 411 -8.49 18.21 -4.66
CA TRP A 411 -9.81 18.68 -5.15
C TRP A 411 -10.54 19.57 -4.15
N SER A 412 -10.37 19.34 -2.85
CA SER A 412 -11.01 20.14 -1.79
C SER A 412 -10.13 21.31 -1.36
N GLY A 413 -8.82 21.20 -1.56
CA GLY A 413 -7.84 22.15 -1.04
C GLY A 413 -7.59 21.96 0.46
N TYR A 414 -8.08 20.88 1.07
CA TYR A 414 -7.86 20.53 2.46
C TYR A 414 -6.40 20.13 2.70
N TRP A 415 -5.75 20.61 3.75
CA TRP A 415 -4.39 20.23 4.12
C TRP A 415 -4.23 20.42 5.63
N GLU A 416 -3.30 19.72 6.26
CA GLU A 416 -3.12 19.78 7.72
C GLU A 416 -1.65 20.10 8.02
N GLY A 417 -1.40 21.22 8.69
CA GLY A 417 -0.14 21.50 9.38
C GLY A 417 -0.32 21.30 10.89
N ASP A 418 0.71 20.76 11.55
CA ASP A 418 0.60 20.42 12.99
C ASP A 418 1.96 20.63 13.71
N VAL A 419 2.15 19.99 14.86
CA VAL A 419 3.28 20.08 15.79
C VAL A 419 4.65 19.89 15.13
N GLY A 420 4.73 19.26 13.96
CA GLY A 420 5.97 19.15 13.19
C GLY A 420 6.51 20.52 12.77
N ILE A 421 5.66 21.43 12.31
CA ILE A 421 6.04 22.80 11.96
C ILE A 421 6.51 23.56 13.20
N VAL A 422 5.76 23.42 14.30
CA VAL A 422 6.11 24.02 15.60
C VAL A 422 7.47 23.54 16.10
N ALA A 423 7.77 22.24 15.96
CA ALA A 423 9.06 21.68 16.35
C ALA A 423 10.22 22.31 15.57
N VAL A 424 10.05 22.61 14.28
CA VAL A 424 11.08 23.30 13.48
C VAL A 424 11.22 24.76 13.93
N ARG A 425 10.11 25.46 14.19
CA ARG A 425 10.11 26.86 14.67
C ARG A 425 10.91 27.05 15.95
N HIS A 426 10.91 26.09 16.87
CA HIS A 426 11.75 26.12 18.09
C HIS A 426 13.25 26.31 17.81
N PHE A 427 13.73 25.90 16.63
CA PHE A 427 15.10 26.10 16.20
C PHE A 427 15.20 27.30 15.25
N HIS A 428 14.47 27.28 14.13
CA HIS A 428 14.66 28.26 13.04
C HIS A 428 14.24 29.69 13.38
N GLN A 429 13.31 29.87 14.32
CA GLN A 429 12.91 31.21 14.77
C GLN A 429 13.92 31.83 15.77
N PHE A 430 14.83 31.04 16.31
CA PHE A 430 15.75 31.48 17.39
C PHE A 430 17.23 31.19 17.11
N VAL A 431 17.55 30.50 16.02
CA VAL A 431 18.92 30.18 15.59
C VAL A 431 19.00 30.42 14.08
N GLU A 432 19.78 31.43 13.69
CA GLU A 432 19.98 31.78 12.29
C GLU A 432 21.03 30.87 11.65
N ASP A 433 21.08 30.88 10.31
CA ASP A 433 22.17 30.21 9.60
C ASP A 433 23.53 30.80 9.98
N GLY A 434 24.56 29.96 10.02
CA GLY A 434 25.91 30.36 10.41
C GLY A 434 26.14 30.53 11.92
N TRP A 435 25.11 30.41 12.78
CA TRP A 435 25.31 30.43 14.23
C TRP A 435 26.20 29.28 14.70
N GLU A 436 27.06 29.56 15.67
CA GLU A 436 28.10 28.66 16.15
C GLU A 436 27.55 27.73 17.24
N TYR A 437 27.80 26.44 17.14
CA TYR A 437 27.49 25.48 18.21
C TYR A 437 28.41 25.67 19.42
N VAL A 438 27.83 25.69 20.62
CA VAL A 438 28.58 25.53 21.88
C VAL A 438 28.67 24.04 22.19
N GLU A 439 29.86 23.46 22.05
CA GLU A 439 30.02 22.01 21.88
C GLU A 439 29.67 21.22 23.16
N GLY A 440 30.24 21.58 24.32
CA GLY A 440 29.96 20.94 25.61
C GLY A 440 28.52 21.13 26.11
N ALA A 441 27.82 22.14 25.56
CA ALA A 441 26.42 22.46 25.85
C ALA A 441 25.45 21.96 24.77
N THR A 442 25.90 21.11 23.84
CA THR A 442 25.06 20.50 22.80
C THR A 442 25.15 18.97 22.85
N GLY A 443 24.00 18.31 22.76
CA GLY A 443 23.89 16.85 22.71
C GLY A 443 22.97 16.24 23.76
N GLY A 444 22.90 14.91 23.75
CA GLY A 444 22.10 14.13 24.70
C GLY A 444 22.64 12.76 25.07
N ASP A 445 21.98 12.11 26.03
CA ASP A 445 22.45 10.88 26.68
C ASP A 445 21.45 9.71 26.71
N GLY A 446 20.39 9.79 25.91
CA GLY A 446 19.44 8.68 25.75
C GLY A 446 20.08 7.42 25.19
N THR A 447 19.46 6.27 25.47
CA THR A 447 19.93 4.99 24.91
C THR A 447 19.60 4.91 23.43
N LYS A 448 20.52 4.43 22.58
CA LYS A 448 20.30 4.35 21.12
C LYS A 448 19.04 3.55 20.81
N GLY A 449 18.17 4.15 19.99
CA GLY A 449 16.98 3.56 19.41
C GLY A 449 17.09 3.51 17.89
N ASP A 450 15.93 3.61 17.23
CA ASP A 450 15.83 3.56 15.78
C ASP A 450 16.05 4.96 15.16
N GLY A 451 17.28 5.27 14.77
CA GLY A 451 17.68 6.57 14.20
C GLY A 451 17.67 7.75 15.17
N GLY A 452 17.58 7.47 16.46
CA GLY A 452 17.50 8.43 17.56
C GLY A 452 17.77 7.77 18.90
N THR A 453 17.21 8.31 19.98
CA THR A 453 17.24 7.66 21.29
C THR A 453 15.88 7.04 21.64
N ASN A 454 15.86 6.07 22.55
CA ASN A 454 14.61 5.48 23.03
C ASN A 454 13.88 6.44 23.97
N VAL A 455 12.56 6.54 23.81
CA VAL A 455 11.65 7.27 24.71
C VAL A 455 11.92 6.91 26.18
N ASP A 456 11.81 7.88 27.08
CA ASP A 456 12.02 7.73 28.53
C ASP A 456 13.45 7.34 28.97
N THR A 457 14.46 7.41 28.09
CA THR A 457 15.83 6.99 28.46
C THR A 457 16.84 8.13 28.60
N SER A 458 16.61 9.28 27.97
CA SER A 458 17.47 10.47 28.11
C SER A 458 17.30 11.10 29.49
N THR A 459 18.35 11.75 29.97
CA THR A 459 18.35 12.57 31.17
C THR A 459 18.73 14.03 30.92
N ARG A 460 19.26 14.32 29.72
CA ARG A 460 19.49 15.65 29.16
C ARG A 460 19.56 15.52 27.64
N THR A 461 18.79 16.33 26.92
CA THR A 461 18.96 16.54 25.47
C THR A 461 18.79 18.04 25.19
N VAL A 462 19.86 18.69 24.78
CA VAL A 462 19.92 20.15 24.64
C VAL A 462 20.83 20.57 23.49
N LEU A 463 20.45 21.56 22.70
CA LEU A 463 21.31 22.24 21.73
C LEU A 463 21.53 23.67 22.19
N THR A 464 22.77 24.15 22.10
CA THR A 464 23.10 25.55 22.39
C THR A 464 23.86 26.14 21.21
N ALA A 465 23.36 27.26 20.68
CA ALA A 465 23.96 27.98 19.57
C ALA A 465 24.07 29.48 19.91
N ARG A 466 25.08 30.14 19.36
CA ARG A 466 25.31 31.57 19.54
C ARG A 466 25.60 32.27 18.21
N MET A 467 25.39 33.58 18.16
CA MET A 467 25.90 34.39 17.06
C MET A 467 27.43 34.24 16.93
N PRO A 468 27.97 34.33 15.71
CA PRO A 468 29.42 34.37 15.49
C PRO A 468 30.10 35.45 16.32
N ALA A 469 31.34 35.19 16.78
CA ALA A 469 32.09 36.09 17.66
C ALA A 469 32.31 37.48 17.06
N ASP A 470 32.41 37.54 15.73
CA ASP A 470 32.69 38.71 14.92
C ASP A 470 31.43 39.35 14.32
N ALA A 471 30.24 38.79 14.62
CA ALA A 471 28.98 39.34 14.18
C ALA A 471 28.74 40.75 14.76
N VAL A 472 28.13 41.63 13.97
CA VAL A 472 27.82 43.00 14.38
C VAL A 472 26.54 43.00 15.20
N GLY A 473 26.62 43.44 16.46
CA GLY A 473 25.45 43.58 17.32
C GLY A 473 25.76 43.19 18.76
N GLU A 474 24.72 43.20 19.61
CA GLU A 474 24.80 42.57 20.93
C GLU A 474 24.85 41.05 20.75
N PRO A 475 25.79 40.31 21.38
CA PRO A 475 25.87 38.86 21.28
C PRO A 475 24.55 38.20 21.67
N GLN A 476 23.97 37.38 20.79
CA GLN A 476 22.76 36.60 21.08
C GLN A 476 23.07 35.11 21.17
N TRP A 477 22.30 34.39 21.97
CA TRP A 477 22.40 32.94 22.06
C TRP A 477 21.06 32.30 22.43
N THR A 478 20.93 31.03 22.05
CA THR A 478 19.71 30.25 22.19
C THR A 478 20.06 28.83 22.62
N GLN A 479 19.20 28.26 23.45
CA GLN A 479 19.25 26.87 23.88
C GLN A 479 17.89 26.18 23.67
N VAL A 480 17.88 25.07 22.93
CA VAL A 480 16.67 24.28 22.68
C VAL A 480 16.77 22.94 23.42
N HIS A 481 15.82 22.65 24.29
CA HIS A 481 15.70 21.41 25.04
C HIS A 481 14.61 20.52 24.44
N ALA A 482 14.89 19.21 24.37
CA ALA A 482 13.89 18.20 24.03
C ALA A 482 13.78 17.18 25.17
N ASN A 483 12.63 17.10 25.82
CA ASN A 483 12.39 16.12 26.88
C ASN A 483 11.37 15.07 26.43
N ASN A 484 11.82 14.06 25.70
CA ASN A 484 10.99 12.92 25.31
C ASN A 484 10.85 11.86 26.44
N THR A 485 10.67 12.32 27.69
CA THR A 485 10.56 11.45 28.87
C THR A 485 9.41 11.85 29.80
N ARG A 486 8.87 10.88 30.54
CA ARG A 486 7.86 11.07 31.62
C ARG A 486 8.35 11.84 32.84
N THR A 487 9.56 12.37 32.84
CA THR A 487 10.16 13.00 34.03
C THR A 487 10.59 14.41 33.71
N ASP A 488 10.05 15.35 34.46
CA ASP A 488 10.49 16.74 34.47
C ASP A 488 11.99 16.84 34.72
N ARG A 489 12.64 17.75 34.00
CA ARG A 489 14.06 18.04 34.15
C ARG A 489 14.25 19.41 34.75
N TYR A 490 15.26 19.52 35.61
CA TYR A 490 15.60 20.74 36.32
C TYR A 490 17.09 20.98 36.18
N PHE A 491 17.45 22.13 35.63
CA PHE A 491 18.85 22.47 35.32
C PHE A 491 19.26 23.77 36.00
N GLU A 492 20.45 23.76 36.59
CA GLU A 492 21.22 24.98 36.81
C GLU A 492 22.07 25.21 35.56
N VAL A 493 21.60 26.11 34.70
CA VAL A 493 22.31 26.51 33.48
C VAL A 493 23.29 27.61 33.86
N LYS A 494 24.58 27.32 33.75
CA LYS A 494 25.67 28.20 34.18
C LYS A 494 26.38 28.73 32.95
N VAL A 495 26.23 30.03 32.70
CA VAL A 495 26.57 30.67 31.42
C VAL A 495 27.77 31.60 31.59
N ALA A 496 28.79 31.45 30.73
CA ALA A 496 29.94 32.34 30.63
C ALA A 496 30.19 32.75 29.17
N ASN A 497 30.84 33.90 28.97
CA ASN A 497 31.33 34.37 27.66
C ASN A 497 30.27 34.48 26.53
N LEU A 498 29.02 34.80 26.88
CA LEU A 498 27.90 34.96 25.93
C LEU A 498 27.23 36.34 26.03
N GLY A 499 28.03 37.39 26.22
CA GLY A 499 27.56 38.77 26.32
C GLY A 499 27.50 39.30 27.77
N GLU A 500 26.71 40.35 27.98
CA GLU A 500 26.57 40.98 29.31
C GLU A 500 25.99 40.02 30.35
N GLN A 501 26.46 40.16 31.60
CA GLN A 501 25.88 39.43 32.73
C GLN A 501 24.48 39.99 33.03
N ASP A 502 23.66 39.14 33.64
CA ASP A 502 22.33 39.47 34.15
C ASP A 502 21.18 39.63 33.13
N ARG A 503 21.36 39.14 31.89
CA ARG A 503 20.30 39.15 30.86
C ARG A 503 19.22 38.08 31.15
N PRO A 504 17.93 38.36 30.91
CA PRO A 504 16.88 37.34 31.02
C PRO A 504 16.97 36.30 29.87
N LEU A 505 16.48 35.08 30.14
CA LEU A 505 16.25 34.07 29.09
C LEU A 505 14.75 33.87 28.90
N TYR A 506 14.24 34.27 27.74
CA TYR A 506 12.83 34.10 27.36
C TYR A 506 12.55 32.63 27.02
N ALA A 507 11.44 32.10 27.53
CA ALA A 507 11.11 30.68 27.48
C ALA A 507 9.89 30.41 26.60
N TRP A 508 10.14 29.76 25.46
CA TRP A 508 9.12 29.31 24.53
C TRP A 508 8.90 27.80 24.67
N GLU A 509 7.67 27.35 24.89
CA GLU A 509 7.34 25.97 25.24
C GLU A 509 6.32 25.35 24.27
N THR A 510 6.56 24.08 23.92
CA THR A 510 5.55 23.18 23.35
C THR A 510 5.38 21.96 24.25
N ARG A 511 4.16 21.70 24.71
CA ARG A 511 3.79 20.48 25.44
C ARG A 511 2.37 20.03 25.11
N GLY A 512 2.02 18.84 25.57
CA GLY A 512 0.66 18.31 25.40
C GLY A 512 -0.41 19.12 26.15
N ALA A 513 -1.66 18.95 25.70
CA ALA A 513 -2.85 19.53 26.32
C ALA A 513 -3.03 19.11 27.79
N GLY A 514 -3.49 20.05 28.61
CA GLY A 514 -4.04 19.79 29.93
C GLY A 514 -5.43 19.16 29.87
N ALA A 515 -5.95 18.75 31.03
CA ALA A 515 -7.26 18.10 31.11
C ALA A 515 -8.39 19.04 30.65
N GLY A 516 -9.09 18.68 29.57
CA GLY A 516 -10.20 19.44 29.01
C GLY A 516 -9.81 20.55 28.04
N GLU A 517 -8.52 20.70 27.74
CA GLU A 517 -8.01 21.62 26.72
C GLU A 517 -8.07 20.98 25.32
N ALA A 518 -8.01 21.81 24.27
CA ALA A 518 -7.77 21.34 22.91
C ALA A 518 -6.40 20.67 22.81
N TYR A 519 -6.22 19.70 21.90
CA TYR A 519 -5.02 18.85 21.85
C TYR A 519 -3.71 19.63 21.59
N ASP A 520 -3.84 20.81 20.98
CA ASP A 520 -2.82 21.77 20.53
C ASP A 520 -2.72 23.02 21.43
N ALA A 521 -3.45 23.06 22.55
CA ALA A 521 -3.58 24.25 23.41
C ALA A 521 -2.28 24.82 23.98
N ASN A 522 -1.22 24.00 24.05
CA ASN A 522 0.06 24.39 24.65
C ASN A 522 1.22 24.26 23.65
N TYR A 523 0.96 24.44 22.35
CA TYR A 523 2.01 24.49 21.34
C TYR A 523 2.63 25.89 21.30
N PHE A 524 3.95 25.98 21.19
CA PHE A 524 4.71 27.22 20.93
C PHE A 524 4.25 28.48 21.70
N GLN A 525 4.21 28.41 23.03
CA GLN A 525 3.78 29.50 23.92
C GLN A 525 4.97 30.24 24.54
N ASN A 526 4.93 31.57 24.64
CA ASN A 526 5.90 32.36 25.37
C ASN A 526 5.52 32.40 26.85
N THR A 527 6.05 31.43 27.59
CA THR A 527 5.65 31.17 28.98
C THR A 527 6.16 32.20 29.99
N GLY A 528 7.16 33.02 29.62
CA GLY A 528 7.80 33.99 30.50
C GLY A 528 9.31 34.05 30.30
N TYR A 529 10.04 34.46 31.34
CA TYR A 529 11.50 34.51 31.30
C TYR A 529 12.15 34.02 32.60
N TYR A 530 13.35 33.43 32.48
CA TYR A 530 14.20 33.09 33.61
C TYR A 530 15.18 34.24 33.89
N ALA A 531 15.10 34.82 35.08
CA ALA A 531 16.11 35.73 35.58
C ALA A 531 17.30 34.97 36.17
N PRO A 532 18.53 35.53 36.09
CA PRO A 532 19.68 35.03 36.83
C PRO A 532 19.40 34.98 38.34
N VAL A 533 19.79 33.88 38.98
CA VAL A 533 19.62 33.72 40.44
C VAL A 533 20.88 34.04 41.24
N ARG A 534 22.06 33.91 40.61
CA ARG A 534 23.38 34.22 41.20
C ARG A 534 24.49 34.18 40.14
N THR A 535 25.67 34.61 40.56
CA THR A 535 26.94 34.40 39.83
C THR A 535 27.82 33.43 40.59
N GLU A 536 28.40 32.46 39.90
CA GLU A 536 29.40 31.51 40.44
C GLU A 536 30.74 31.68 39.72
N THR A 537 31.85 31.33 40.36
CA THR A 537 33.16 31.28 39.69
C THR A 537 33.61 29.83 39.60
N ILE A 538 33.77 29.33 38.37
CA ILE A 538 34.20 27.97 38.06
C ILE A 538 35.47 28.09 37.24
N ASP A 539 36.54 27.44 37.69
CA ASP A 539 37.87 27.47 37.06
C ASP A 539 38.40 28.89 36.74
N GLY A 540 38.02 29.88 37.56
CA GLY A 540 38.42 31.28 37.41
C GLY A 540 37.56 32.12 36.47
N VAL A 541 36.53 31.52 35.85
CA VAL A 541 35.57 32.19 34.96
C VAL A 541 34.26 32.42 35.71
N ALA A 542 33.73 33.65 35.62
CA ALA A 542 32.44 34.00 36.21
C ALA A 542 31.29 33.49 35.34
N HIS A 543 30.38 32.74 35.94
CA HIS A 543 29.20 32.15 35.30
C HIS A 543 27.93 32.73 35.91
N THR A 544 27.04 33.23 35.06
CA THR A 544 25.67 33.61 35.43
C THR A 544 24.81 32.36 35.50
N VAL A 545 24.12 32.13 36.62
CA VAL A 545 23.35 30.91 36.86
C VAL A 545 21.85 31.16 36.72
N TYR A 546 21.20 30.34 35.89
CA TYR A 546 19.75 30.27 35.71
C TYR A 546 19.22 28.95 36.27
N ARG A 547 17.99 28.96 36.76
CA ARG A 547 17.28 27.78 37.26
C ARG A 547 16.10 27.47 36.36
N VAL A 548 16.26 26.46 35.52
CA VAL A 548 15.35 26.14 34.41
C VAL A 548 14.58 24.85 34.71
N HIS A 549 13.30 24.82 34.35
CA HIS A 549 12.46 23.63 34.32
C HIS A 549 12.13 23.26 32.87
N VAL A 550 12.25 21.98 32.54
CA VAL A 550 11.84 21.43 31.25
C VAL A 550 10.81 20.33 31.54
N PRO A 551 9.51 20.57 31.30
CA PRO A 551 8.46 19.61 31.63
C PRO A 551 8.64 18.26 30.92
N ALA A 552 8.06 17.19 31.48
CA ALA A 552 7.92 15.92 30.77
C ALA A 552 7.26 16.09 29.38
N TYR A 553 7.73 15.33 28.38
CA TYR A 553 7.17 15.30 27.02
C TYR A 553 6.99 16.70 26.39
N SER A 554 8.06 17.50 26.39
CA SER A 554 8.04 18.89 25.91
C SER A 554 9.25 19.25 25.04
N ILE A 555 9.13 20.37 24.31
CA ILE A 555 10.22 21.11 23.68
C ILE A 555 10.25 22.50 24.31
N VAL A 556 11.42 22.97 24.75
CA VAL A 556 11.58 24.30 25.38
C VAL A 556 12.74 25.03 24.74
N THR A 557 12.50 26.23 24.20
CA THR A 557 13.54 27.14 23.72
C THR A 557 13.77 28.23 24.75
N LEU A 558 15.02 28.44 25.13
CA LEU A 558 15.49 29.52 25.99
C LEU A 558 16.36 30.43 25.14
N SER A 559 16.02 31.70 25.03
CA SER A 559 16.80 32.63 24.19
C SER A 559 16.97 33.98 24.86
N THR A 560 18.06 34.67 24.52
CA THR A 560 18.20 36.10 24.81
C THR A 560 17.30 36.97 23.92
N LEU A 561 16.70 36.37 22.88
CA LEU A 561 15.76 37.01 21.97
C LEU A 561 14.32 36.71 22.42
N ALA A 562 13.58 37.74 22.81
CA ALA A 562 12.18 37.60 23.22
C ALA A 562 11.27 37.15 22.05
N GLU A 563 11.49 37.73 20.88
CA GLU A 563 10.64 37.60 19.68
C GLU A 563 11.41 37.00 18.49
N GLY A 564 12.42 36.16 18.77
CA GLY A 564 13.22 35.47 17.76
C GLY A 564 14.20 36.34 16.97
N VAL A 565 14.87 35.75 15.98
CA VAL A 565 15.94 36.39 15.20
C VAL A 565 15.44 37.53 14.31
N HIS A 566 14.16 37.48 13.91
CA HIS A 566 13.54 38.51 13.09
C HIS A 566 12.72 39.53 13.90
N GLY A 567 12.53 39.31 15.21
CA GLY A 567 11.71 40.18 16.06
C GLY A 567 10.22 40.12 15.73
N THR A 568 9.75 38.99 15.19
CA THR A 568 8.37 38.78 14.72
C THR A 568 7.79 37.46 15.20
N THR A 569 8.48 36.72 16.07
CA THR A 569 8.00 35.41 16.53
C THR A 569 6.74 35.54 17.37
N GLU A 570 5.64 34.94 16.91
CA GLU A 570 4.34 34.94 17.60
C GLU A 570 4.00 33.56 18.22
N GLU A 571 3.20 33.60 19.29
CA GLU A 571 2.61 32.43 19.94
C GLU A 571 1.64 31.69 19.02
N TYR A 572 1.61 30.37 19.10
CA TYR A 572 0.62 29.57 18.38
C TYR A 572 -0.76 29.70 19.03
N THR A 573 -1.79 29.87 18.22
CA THR A 573 -3.19 29.83 18.65
C THR A 573 -3.81 28.49 18.25
N PRO A 574 -4.62 27.83 19.11
CA PRO A 574 -5.27 26.57 18.74
C PRO A 574 -6.05 26.65 17.42
N GLY A 575 -5.75 25.72 16.51
CA GLY A 575 -6.22 25.73 15.12
C GLY A 575 -5.37 26.52 14.14
N ASP A 576 -4.24 27.10 14.56
CA ASP A 576 -3.23 27.61 13.62
C ASP A 576 -2.73 26.47 12.73
N PHE A 577 -2.49 26.81 11.46
CA PHE A 577 -2.15 25.87 10.37
C PHE A 577 -3.27 24.89 10.00
N ALA A 578 -4.49 25.06 10.54
CA ALA A 578 -5.66 24.37 10.02
C ALA A 578 -6.07 24.95 8.65
N PRO A 579 -6.60 24.13 7.74
CA PRO A 579 -7.03 24.61 6.43
C PRO A 579 -8.32 25.42 6.58
N GLN A 580 -8.50 26.43 5.72
CA GLN A 580 -9.79 27.10 5.58
C GLN A 580 -10.82 26.23 4.85
N ALA A 581 -10.34 25.30 4.03
CA ALA A 581 -11.16 24.34 3.29
C ALA A 581 -11.62 23.19 4.20
N GLN A 582 -12.77 22.61 3.89
CA GLN A 582 -13.24 21.38 4.53
C GLN A 582 -12.68 20.17 3.79
N ASP A 583 -12.43 19.08 4.50
CA ASP A 583 -12.13 17.80 3.89
C ASP A 583 -13.39 17.22 3.22
N THR A 584 -13.62 17.61 1.97
CA THR A 584 -14.71 17.07 1.14
C THR A 584 -14.21 15.94 0.25
N ILE A 585 -15.01 14.89 0.13
CA ILE A 585 -14.77 13.78 -0.79
C ILE A 585 -14.69 14.26 -2.24
N LEU A 586 -13.88 13.58 -3.08
CA LEU A 586 -13.95 13.79 -4.53
C LEU A 586 -15.34 13.37 -5.03
N GLU A 587 -16.11 14.35 -5.48
CA GLU A 587 -17.50 14.13 -5.89
C GLU A 587 -17.60 13.18 -7.08
N LEU A 588 -18.64 12.34 -7.06
CA LEU A 588 -19.00 11.49 -8.20
C LEU A 588 -20.25 12.04 -8.90
N PRO A 589 -20.28 12.10 -10.24
CA PRO A 589 -19.31 11.48 -11.15
C PRO A 589 -18.01 12.29 -11.33
N TYR A 590 -16.87 11.60 -11.30
CA TYR A 590 -15.57 12.11 -11.74
C TYR A 590 -15.31 11.66 -13.19
N ARG A 591 -14.75 12.55 -14.03
CA ARG A 591 -14.43 12.27 -15.43
C ARG A 591 -13.13 12.94 -15.82
N ASP A 592 -12.36 12.26 -16.67
CA ASP A 592 -11.15 12.80 -17.27
C ASP A 592 -11.01 12.26 -18.69
N ASN A 593 -10.99 13.16 -19.66
CA ASN A 593 -10.78 12.87 -21.09
C ASN A 593 -9.38 13.30 -21.56
N PHE A 594 -8.51 13.72 -20.63
CA PHE A 594 -7.10 14.04 -20.87
C PHE A 594 -6.81 15.21 -21.83
N GLU A 595 -7.82 15.97 -22.27
CA GLU A 595 -7.65 17.10 -23.19
C GLU A 595 -7.11 18.36 -22.48
N TYR A 596 -7.68 18.71 -21.32
CA TYR A 596 -7.29 19.86 -20.47
C TYR A 596 -7.26 21.25 -21.15
N ASP A 597 -7.92 21.41 -22.29
CA ASP A 597 -8.05 22.68 -23.01
C ASP A 597 -8.73 23.79 -22.18
N GLU A 598 -9.44 23.42 -21.11
CA GLU A 598 -10.08 24.35 -20.18
C GLU A 598 -9.10 25.11 -19.27
N TYR A 599 -7.88 24.59 -19.08
CA TYR A 599 -6.88 25.22 -18.23
C TYR A 599 -6.15 26.34 -18.99
N PRO A 600 -5.84 27.47 -18.32
CA PRO A 600 -5.16 28.57 -18.96
C PRO A 600 -3.71 28.19 -19.32
N VAL A 601 -3.23 28.80 -20.41
CA VAL A 601 -1.79 28.92 -20.70
C VAL A 601 -1.16 29.84 -19.65
N THR A 602 -0.04 29.43 -19.06
CA THR A 602 0.66 30.17 -18.01
C THR A 602 2.13 30.36 -18.36
N LEU A 603 2.80 31.27 -17.66
CA LEU A 603 4.22 31.56 -17.86
C LEU A 603 5.06 30.74 -16.87
N VAL A 604 5.95 29.89 -17.38
CA VAL A 604 6.95 29.15 -16.59
C VAL A 604 8.33 29.49 -17.14
N GLY A 605 9.22 30.03 -16.31
CA GLY A 605 10.57 30.43 -16.75
C GLY A 605 10.58 31.47 -17.89
N GLY A 606 9.52 32.28 -18.02
CA GLY A 606 9.38 33.23 -19.12
C GLY A 606 8.86 32.64 -20.44
N ARG A 607 8.45 31.36 -20.46
CA ARG A 607 7.83 30.69 -21.62
C ARG A 607 6.35 30.40 -21.37
N GLU A 608 5.50 30.66 -22.37
CA GLU A 608 4.09 30.26 -22.35
C GLU A 608 3.97 28.73 -22.48
N MET A 609 3.21 28.12 -21.57
CA MET A 609 3.02 26.67 -21.48
C MET A 609 1.55 26.33 -21.22
N THR A 610 1.02 25.36 -21.95
CA THR A 610 -0.29 24.74 -21.67
C THR A 610 -0.26 23.96 -20.35
N TYR A 611 -1.41 23.40 -19.92
CA TYR A 611 -1.49 22.53 -18.74
C TYR A 611 -0.60 21.30 -18.87
N LEU A 612 -0.65 20.64 -20.03
CA LEU A 612 0.16 19.46 -20.31
C LEU A 612 1.65 19.80 -20.40
N ASP A 613 2.00 20.91 -21.07
CA ASP A 613 3.41 21.33 -21.23
C ASP A 613 4.09 21.51 -19.87
N ARG A 614 3.49 22.31 -18.97
CA ARG A 614 4.10 22.64 -17.69
C ARG A 614 4.13 21.46 -16.70
N ARG A 615 3.35 20.40 -16.94
CA ARG A 615 3.33 19.18 -16.13
C ARG A 615 4.12 18.03 -16.76
N GLY A 616 4.81 18.27 -17.88
CA GLY A 616 5.52 17.23 -18.60
C GLY A 616 4.62 16.05 -19.02
N GLY A 617 3.32 16.32 -19.25
CA GLY A 617 2.31 15.32 -19.55
C GLY A 617 1.70 14.61 -18.34
N THR A 618 2.07 14.91 -17.09
CA THR A 618 1.48 14.26 -15.90
C THR A 618 -0.04 14.55 -15.82
N PRO A 619 -0.91 13.52 -15.88
CA PRO A 619 -2.36 13.69 -15.77
C PRO A 619 -2.79 14.27 -14.41
N ARG A 620 -4.03 14.75 -14.36
CA ARG A 620 -4.67 15.23 -13.14
C ARG A 620 -4.88 14.07 -12.16
N TYR A 621 -4.54 14.26 -10.89
CA TYR A 621 -4.79 13.32 -9.78
C TYR A 621 -4.15 11.93 -9.88
N THR A 622 -3.29 11.65 -10.85
CA THR A 622 -2.59 10.36 -10.96
C THR A 622 -1.37 10.30 -10.05
N ALA A 623 -1.19 9.18 -9.36
CA ALA A 623 0.00 8.90 -8.55
C ALA A 623 0.63 7.55 -8.95
N ASP A 624 1.64 7.62 -9.80
CA ASP A 624 2.32 6.47 -10.38
C ASP A 624 3.04 5.65 -9.29
N GLN A 625 2.76 4.35 -9.25
CA GLN A 625 3.35 3.41 -8.30
C GLN A 625 4.57 2.73 -8.90
N ASP A 626 4.46 2.33 -10.16
CA ASP A 626 5.54 1.79 -11.00
C ASP A 626 5.26 2.19 -12.46
N GLY A 627 6.30 2.41 -13.25
CA GLY A 627 6.16 2.96 -14.60
C GLY A 627 5.93 4.48 -14.58
N ALA A 628 5.52 5.01 -15.73
CA ALA A 628 5.17 6.42 -15.88
C ALA A 628 3.99 6.58 -16.81
N PHE A 629 2.97 7.32 -16.38
CA PHE A 629 1.75 7.57 -17.13
C PHE A 629 1.71 9.04 -17.51
N GLU A 630 1.82 9.32 -18.81
CA GLU A 630 1.87 10.68 -19.36
C GLU A 630 0.83 10.81 -20.46
N VAL A 631 0.14 11.95 -20.50
CA VAL A 631 -0.73 12.31 -21.62
C VAL A 631 0.13 12.63 -22.85
N VAL A 632 -0.22 11.99 -23.97
CA VAL A 632 0.42 12.19 -25.26
C VAL A 632 -0.62 12.52 -26.33
N GLU A 633 -0.20 13.29 -27.33
CA GLU A 633 -1.01 13.57 -28.51
C GLU A 633 -1.04 12.36 -29.47
N THR A 634 -2.18 12.13 -30.12
CA THR A 634 -2.36 11.11 -31.15
C THR A 634 -2.99 11.67 -32.43
N ASP A 635 -2.83 10.94 -33.54
CA ASP A 635 -3.48 11.28 -34.82
C ASP A 635 -4.98 10.93 -34.86
N ASP A 636 -5.53 10.29 -33.82
CA ASP A 636 -6.94 9.92 -33.73
C ASP A 636 -7.79 11.10 -33.25
N ARG A 637 -8.73 11.55 -34.09
CA ARG A 637 -9.58 12.71 -33.79
C ARG A 637 -10.56 12.50 -32.64
N LEU A 638 -10.88 11.25 -32.29
CA LEU A 638 -11.76 10.95 -31.16
C LEU A 638 -10.98 10.73 -29.86
N HIS A 639 -9.66 10.63 -29.95
CA HIS A 639 -8.73 10.32 -28.87
C HIS A 639 -7.48 11.19 -29.06
N HIS A 640 -7.66 12.52 -29.12
CA HIS A 640 -6.60 13.45 -29.54
C HIS A 640 -5.50 13.50 -28.48
N HIS A 641 -5.86 13.64 -27.21
CA HIS A 641 -4.96 13.41 -26.09
C HIS A 641 -5.36 12.14 -25.34
N VAL A 642 -4.38 11.27 -25.06
CA VAL A 642 -4.61 10.02 -24.33
C VAL A 642 -3.55 9.84 -23.26
N MET A 643 -3.92 9.26 -22.14
CA MET A 643 -2.93 8.84 -21.14
C MET A 643 -2.21 7.58 -21.62
N GLN A 644 -0.89 7.65 -21.77
CA GLN A 644 -0.06 6.54 -22.22
C GLN A 644 0.97 6.15 -21.16
N GLN A 645 1.08 4.84 -20.91
CA GLN A 645 2.16 4.28 -20.12
C GLN A 645 3.47 4.32 -20.95
N GLN A 646 4.51 5.03 -20.50
CA GLN A 646 5.70 5.36 -21.31
C GLN A 646 6.77 4.26 -21.37
N ASN A 647 6.77 3.38 -20.38
CA ASN A 647 7.75 2.33 -20.19
C ASN A 647 7.35 1.05 -20.91
N HIS A 648 8.22 0.60 -21.79
CA HIS A 648 8.15 -0.69 -22.44
C HIS A 648 9.40 -1.54 -22.13
N ALA A 649 9.42 -2.80 -22.57
CA ALA A 649 10.48 -3.76 -22.17
C ALA A 649 11.94 -3.25 -22.27
N GLY A 650 12.22 -2.38 -23.24
CA GLY A 650 13.55 -1.85 -23.56
C GLY A 650 13.98 -0.55 -22.85
N ASN A 651 13.08 0.16 -22.18
CA ASN A 651 13.40 1.40 -21.43
C ASN A 651 12.98 1.36 -19.95
N ARG A 652 12.61 0.18 -19.43
CA ARG A 652 12.32 -0.01 -17.99
C ARG A 652 13.46 0.53 -17.14
N GLY A 653 13.17 1.33 -16.11
CA GLY A 653 14.19 1.79 -15.17
C GLY A 653 14.86 0.65 -14.40
N PHE A 654 16.05 0.93 -13.88
CA PHE A 654 16.64 0.08 -12.85
C PHE A 654 15.97 0.38 -11.49
N THR A 655 15.54 -0.68 -10.80
CA THR A 655 14.91 -0.58 -9.49
C THR A 655 15.93 -0.24 -8.41
N TRP A 656 15.44 0.42 -7.37
CA TRP A 656 16.19 0.60 -6.13
C TRP A 656 16.28 -0.73 -5.36
N ASN A 657 17.42 -1.42 -5.48
CA ASN A 657 17.61 -2.81 -5.01
C ASN A 657 18.64 -2.91 -3.87
N VAL A 658 18.72 -1.87 -3.04
CA VAL A 658 19.61 -1.83 -1.86
C VAL A 658 19.22 -2.85 -0.78
N TRP A 659 17.94 -3.22 -0.73
CA TRP A 659 17.41 -4.25 0.19
C TRP A 659 17.57 -5.69 -0.32
N GLY A 660 17.96 -5.85 -1.59
CA GLY A 660 18.20 -7.15 -2.22
C GLY A 660 19.67 -7.53 -2.24
N ASN A 661 20.21 -7.82 -3.42
CA ASN A 661 21.63 -8.16 -3.59
C ASN A 661 22.53 -6.93 -3.84
N GLY A 662 21.98 -5.72 -3.75
CA GLY A 662 22.68 -4.46 -3.94
C GLY A 662 23.05 -4.13 -5.38
N ARG A 663 22.69 -4.97 -6.36
CA ARG A 663 22.95 -4.67 -7.78
C ARG A 663 22.12 -3.47 -8.23
N GLN A 664 22.73 -2.58 -9.00
CA GLN A 664 22.11 -1.37 -9.54
C GLN A 664 21.66 -1.50 -11.01
N ASP A 665 21.81 -2.67 -11.62
CA ASP A 665 21.37 -3.00 -12.99
C ASP A 665 20.15 -3.95 -13.02
N VAL A 666 19.32 -3.91 -11.98
CA VAL A 666 18.13 -4.77 -11.89
C VAL A 666 16.97 -4.01 -12.51
N LEU A 667 16.47 -4.47 -13.65
CA LEU A 667 15.28 -3.88 -14.28
C LEU A 667 14.04 -4.07 -13.40
N SER A 668 13.17 -3.07 -13.37
CA SER A 668 11.87 -3.24 -12.72
C SER A 668 11.05 -4.34 -13.39
N THR A 669 10.36 -5.12 -12.56
CA THR A 669 9.46 -6.20 -12.97
C THR A 669 8.06 -6.06 -12.39
N ALA A 670 7.83 -5.07 -11.52
CA ALA A 670 6.50 -4.71 -11.05
C ALA A 670 5.66 -4.21 -12.22
N ALA A 671 4.37 -4.54 -12.23
CA ALA A 671 3.49 -4.09 -13.31
C ALA A 671 3.32 -2.56 -13.24
N PRO A 672 3.52 -1.84 -14.35
CA PRO A 672 3.22 -0.41 -14.40
C PRO A 672 1.81 -0.12 -13.91
N SER A 673 1.69 0.77 -12.94
CA SER A 673 0.41 1.11 -12.31
C SER A 673 0.38 2.54 -11.80
N THR A 674 -0.81 3.14 -11.84
CA THR A 674 -1.11 4.45 -11.26
C THR A 674 -2.41 4.38 -10.48
N VAL A 675 -2.48 5.08 -9.35
CA VAL A 675 -3.68 5.15 -8.49
C VAL A 675 -4.25 6.56 -8.50
N LEU A 676 -5.57 6.67 -8.41
CA LEU A 676 -6.24 7.98 -8.33
C LEU A 676 -7.64 7.90 -7.73
N GLY A 677 -8.09 9.05 -7.22
CA GLY A 677 -9.42 9.24 -6.64
C GLY A 677 -9.41 9.22 -5.12
N ASP A 678 -10.58 8.94 -4.54
CA ASP A 678 -10.78 9.04 -3.09
C ASP A 678 -11.03 7.67 -2.43
N HIS A 679 -10.30 7.37 -1.35
CA HIS A 679 -10.47 6.09 -0.64
C HIS A 679 -11.82 5.95 0.10
N ARG A 680 -12.58 7.04 0.17
CA ARG A 680 -13.92 7.11 0.74
C ARG A 680 -15.00 6.68 -0.27
N TRP A 681 -14.66 6.41 -1.52
CA TRP A 681 -15.63 5.89 -2.47
C TRP A 681 -16.10 4.48 -2.09
N VAL A 682 -17.41 4.32 -1.94
CA VAL A 682 -18.15 3.09 -1.65
C VAL A 682 -18.74 2.58 -2.98
N ASP A 683 -20.03 2.56 -3.25
CA ASP A 683 -20.51 1.88 -4.47
C ASP A 683 -20.38 2.77 -5.72
N TYR A 684 -19.53 2.36 -6.66
CA TYR A 684 -19.30 3.07 -7.91
C TYR A 684 -19.00 2.11 -9.07
N THR A 685 -19.13 2.64 -10.28
CA THR A 685 -18.61 2.03 -11.52
C THR A 685 -17.46 2.86 -12.03
N ALA A 686 -16.31 2.23 -12.26
CA ALA A 686 -15.19 2.84 -12.98
C ALA A 686 -15.22 2.37 -14.43
N THR A 687 -15.02 3.27 -15.39
CA THR A 687 -14.96 2.98 -16.82
C THR A 687 -13.76 3.66 -17.45
N VAL A 688 -13.07 3.01 -18.37
CA VAL A 688 -11.97 3.60 -19.12
C VAL A 688 -11.93 2.98 -20.52
N ASP A 689 -11.67 3.80 -21.54
CA ASP A 689 -11.30 3.32 -22.85
C ASP A 689 -9.83 2.93 -22.83
N PHE A 690 -9.46 1.83 -23.47
CA PHE A 690 -8.07 1.42 -23.58
C PHE A 690 -7.75 0.90 -24.97
N ARG A 691 -6.47 0.98 -25.31
CA ARG A 691 -5.90 0.42 -26.52
C ARG A 691 -4.52 -0.16 -26.22
N LEU A 692 -4.25 -1.37 -26.71
CA LEU A 692 -2.97 -2.02 -26.50
C LEU A 692 -2.02 -1.71 -27.65
N ASP A 693 -0.76 -1.52 -27.28
CA ASP A 693 0.33 -1.50 -28.25
C ASP A 693 0.44 -2.89 -28.91
N ARG A 694 0.77 -2.92 -30.20
CA ARG A 694 0.94 -4.14 -31.00
C ARG A 694 2.40 -4.52 -31.22
N VAL A 695 3.32 -3.74 -30.67
CA VAL A 695 4.76 -3.99 -30.77
C VAL A 695 5.16 -4.98 -29.69
N ASP A 696 5.29 -6.25 -30.08
CA ASP A 696 5.95 -7.27 -29.25
C ASP A 696 7.43 -6.92 -29.08
N ARG A 697 7.85 -6.74 -27.83
CA ARG A 697 9.22 -6.37 -27.46
C ARG A 697 9.90 -7.45 -26.60
N ASP A 698 9.12 -8.18 -25.82
CA ASP A 698 9.60 -9.25 -24.94
C ASP A 698 8.44 -10.20 -24.60
N ALA A 699 8.44 -11.39 -25.22
CA ALA A 699 7.43 -12.42 -25.01
C ALA A 699 7.35 -12.95 -23.55
N ALA A 700 8.31 -12.61 -22.68
CA ALA A 700 8.24 -12.94 -21.26
C ALA A 700 7.41 -11.94 -20.44
N LEU A 701 7.07 -10.77 -21.00
CA LEU A 701 6.25 -9.75 -20.37
C LEU A 701 4.87 -9.73 -21.04
N GLU A 702 3.82 -9.96 -20.24
CA GLU A 702 2.45 -9.96 -20.75
C GLU A 702 2.00 -8.56 -21.18
N ASN A 703 1.33 -8.46 -22.33
CA ASN A 703 0.69 -7.25 -22.82
C ASN A 703 -0.78 -7.22 -22.40
N PHE A 704 -1.15 -6.23 -21.59
CA PHE A 704 -2.52 -6.07 -21.09
C PHE A 704 -2.80 -4.63 -20.66
N ALA A 705 -4.09 -4.32 -20.58
CA ALA A 705 -4.65 -3.16 -19.90
C ALA A 705 -5.48 -3.65 -18.71
N GLY A 706 -5.58 -2.85 -17.66
CA GLY A 706 -6.29 -3.24 -16.46
C GLY A 706 -6.87 -2.08 -15.68
N LEU A 707 -8.02 -2.34 -15.07
CA LEU A 707 -8.78 -1.41 -14.25
C LEU A 707 -9.08 -2.07 -12.90
N GLY A 708 -8.60 -1.43 -11.84
CA GLY A 708 -8.74 -1.81 -10.45
C GLY A 708 -9.74 -0.93 -9.69
N VAL A 709 -10.42 -1.52 -8.72
CA VAL A 709 -11.37 -0.86 -7.81
C VAL A 709 -11.11 -1.29 -6.36
N ARG A 710 -11.53 -0.47 -5.40
CA ARG A 710 -11.31 -0.72 -3.96
C ARG A 710 -9.83 -0.70 -3.56
N GLN A 711 -9.05 0.24 -4.10
CA GLN A 711 -7.69 0.49 -3.65
C GLN A 711 -7.71 1.29 -2.33
N THR A 712 -7.07 0.76 -1.29
CA THR A 712 -7.06 1.39 0.05
C THR A 712 -5.67 1.68 0.59
N TYR A 713 -4.66 0.99 0.09
CA TYR A 713 -3.24 1.20 0.37
C TYR A 713 -2.42 0.49 -0.71
N ILE A 714 -1.14 0.85 -0.83
CA ILE A 714 -0.23 0.30 -1.84
C ILE A 714 0.13 -1.15 -1.50
N ARG A 715 -0.19 -2.08 -2.41
CA ARG A 715 0.17 -3.50 -2.29
C ARG A 715 -0.02 -4.22 -3.61
N GLY A 716 0.73 -5.32 -3.77
CA GLY A 716 0.49 -6.23 -4.88
C GLY A 716 0.87 -5.64 -6.24
N GLY A 717 0.63 -6.40 -7.30
CA GLY A 717 0.87 -5.96 -8.67
C GLY A 717 -0.31 -5.24 -9.30
N ASP A 718 -1.52 -5.48 -8.80
CA ASP A 718 -2.75 -4.84 -9.29
C ASP A 718 -3.07 -3.51 -8.58
N GLN A 719 -2.38 -3.21 -7.46
CA GLN A 719 -2.61 -2.08 -6.54
C GLN A 719 -3.98 -2.01 -5.87
N ALA A 720 -5.03 -2.58 -6.48
CA ALA A 720 -6.40 -2.56 -5.99
C ALA A 720 -6.80 -3.89 -5.33
N THR A 721 -7.92 -3.90 -4.59
CA THR A 721 -8.45 -5.17 -4.05
C THR A 721 -8.98 -6.05 -5.15
N TYR A 722 -9.70 -5.48 -6.12
CA TYR A 722 -10.18 -6.18 -7.30
C TYR A 722 -9.66 -5.49 -8.56
N ALA A 723 -9.20 -6.26 -9.53
CA ALA A 723 -8.76 -5.72 -10.81
C ALA A 723 -9.17 -6.64 -11.96
N VAL A 724 -9.53 -6.04 -13.09
CA VAL A 724 -9.77 -6.76 -14.33
C VAL A 724 -8.60 -6.48 -15.26
N ARG A 725 -7.98 -7.53 -15.82
CA ARG A 725 -6.97 -7.42 -16.87
C ARG A 725 -7.54 -7.98 -18.18
N VAL A 726 -7.30 -7.29 -19.28
CA VAL A 726 -7.60 -7.75 -20.65
C VAL A 726 -6.31 -7.81 -21.44
N HIS A 727 -5.96 -8.98 -21.94
CA HIS A 727 -4.72 -9.28 -22.63
C HIS A 727 -4.87 -9.18 -24.15
N GLU A 728 -3.75 -9.00 -24.86
CA GLU A 728 -3.72 -8.86 -26.32
C GLU A 728 -4.33 -10.05 -27.09
N ASP A 729 -4.35 -11.24 -26.50
CA ASP A 729 -4.92 -12.47 -27.09
C ASP A 729 -6.43 -12.64 -26.80
N GLY A 730 -7.06 -11.65 -26.18
CA GLY A 730 -8.47 -11.66 -25.79
C GLY A 730 -8.74 -12.38 -24.47
N ARG A 731 -7.73 -12.95 -23.80
CA ARG A 731 -7.89 -13.46 -22.42
C ARG A 731 -8.23 -12.30 -21.49
N TRP A 732 -9.13 -12.55 -20.55
CA TRP A 732 -9.42 -11.64 -19.46
C TRP A 732 -9.38 -12.37 -18.11
N GLU A 733 -9.07 -11.62 -17.06
CA GLU A 733 -9.01 -12.10 -15.69
C GLU A 733 -9.63 -11.09 -14.75
N LEU A 734 -10.55 -11.53 -13.88
CA LEU A 734 -10.90 -10.81 -12.66
C LEU A 734 -10.02 -11.36 -11.54
N ARG A 735 -9.31 -10.46 -10.87
CA ARG A 735 -8.30 -10.75 -9.86
C ARG A 735 -8.72 -10.12 -8.54
N LYS A 736 -8.55 -10.83 -7.43
CA LYS A 736 -8.68 -10.32 -6.06
C LYS A 736 -7.34 -10.48 -5.37
N LEU A 737 -6.73 -9.38 -4.90
CA LEU A 737 -5.42 -9.41 -4.21
C LEU A 737 -4.36 -10.17 -5.03
N ASP A 738 -4.22 -9.83 -6.32
CA ASP A 738 -3.34 -10.50 -7.28
C ASP A 738 -3.66 -11.98 -7.56
N VAL A 739 -4.80 -12.51 -7.10
CA VAL A 739 -5.21 -13.89 -7.35
C VAL A 739 -6.38 -13.90 -8.34
N VAL A 740 -6.25 -14.64 -9.44
CA VAL A 740 -7.34 -14.84 -10.41
C VAL A 740 -8.52 -15.55 -9.71
N VAL A 741 -9.66 -14.89 -9.67
CA VAL A 741 -10.92 -15.43 -9.12
C VAL A 741 -11.96 -15.76 -10.20
N ALA A 742 -11.82 -15.18 -11.39
CA ALA A 742 -12.54 -15.58 -12.59
C ALA A 742 -11.70 -15.23 -13.83
N SER A 743 -11.90 -15.96 -14.93
CA SER A 743 -11.23 -15.68 -16.20
C SER A 743 -12.02 -16.23 -17.38
N GLY A 744 -11.68 -15.76 -18.58
CA GLY A 744 -12.27 -16.21 -19.83
C GLY A 744 -11.52 -15.65 -21.04
N THR A 745 -12.12 -15.77 -22.23
CA THR A 745 -11.56 -15.26 -23.48
C THR A 745 -12.65 -14.64 -24.33
N VAL A 746 -12.40 -13.46 -24.90
CA VAL A 746 -13.27 -12.82 -25.89
C VAL A 746 -12.83 -13.25 -27.28
N ALA A 747 -13.71 -13.93 -28.02
CA ALA A 747 -13.41 -14.40 -29.36
C ALA A 747 -13.28 -13.23 -30.35
N GLY A 748 -12.20 -13.23 -31.14
CA GLY A 748 -11.98 -12.20 -32.16
C GLY A 748 -11.61 -10.82 -31.61
N PHE A 749 -11.11 -10.74 -30.38
CA PHE A 749 -10.62 -9.50 -29.77
C PHE A 749 -9.51 -8.85 -30.64
N ASP A 750 -9.61 -7.54 -30.89
CA ASP A 750 -8.63 -6.76 -31.64
C ASP A 750 -7.88 -5.80 -30.72
N ALA A 751 -6.76 -6.26 -30.18
CA ALA A 751 -5.91 -5.48 -29.27
C ALA A 751 -5.53 -4.07 -29.80
N GLY A 752 -5.54 -3.86 -31.12
CA GLY A 752 -5.21 -2.58 -31.74
C GLY A 752 -6.37 -1.58 -31.84
N ALA A 753 -7.59 -1.98 -31.49
CA ALA A 753 -8.78 -1.13 -31.46
C ALA A 753 -8.98 -0.51 -30.07
N TRP A 754 -9.77 0.56 -30.02
CA TRP A 754 -10.26 1.11 -28.75
C TRP A 754 -11.37 0.24 -28.19
N HIS A 755 -11.25 -0.10 -26.91
CA HIS A 755 -12.21 -0.89 -26.16
C HIS A 755 -12.60 -0.18 -24.87
N THR A 756 -13.84 -0.32 -24.43
CA THR A 756 -14.30 0.27 -23.16
C THR A 756 -14.37 -0.82 -22.08
N LEU A 757 -13.51 -0.72 -21.07
CA LEU A 757 -13.55 -1.58 -19.88
C LEU A 757 -14.30 -0.88 -18.76
N ALA A 758 -15.24 -1.57 -18.11
CA ALA A 758 -15.92 -1.07 -16.93
C ALA A 758 -15.97 -2.10 -15.80
N VAL A 759 -15.79 -1.62 -14.57
CA VAL A 759 -15.82 -2.41 -13.34
C VAL A 759 -16.75 -1.72 -12.33
N GLU A 760 -17.92 -2.31 -12.11
CA GLU A 760 -18.86 -1.91 -11.03
C GLU A 760 -18.47 -2.64 -9.74
N ALA A 761 -18.21 -1.88 -8.68
CA ALA A 761 -18.06 -2.38 -7.32
C ALA A 761 -19.26 -1.95 -6.48
N ARG A 762 -20.16 -2.88 -6.21
CA ARG A 762 -21.37 -2.67 -5.41
C ARG A 762 -21.35 -3.62 -4.23
N GLU A 763 -21.15 -3.09 -3.03
CA GLU A 763 -20.97 -3.90 -1.82
C GLU A 763 -19.90 -4.99 -2.04
N ASN A 764 -20.23 -6.27 -1.85
CA ASN A 764 -19.36 -7.42 -2.11
C ASN A 764 -19.51 -8.02 -3.52
N VAL A 765 -20.20 -7.32 -4.44
CA VAL A 765 -20.42 -7.74 -5.82
C VAL A 765 -19.56 -6.90 -6.77
N VAL A 766 -18.76 -7.57 -7.59
CA VAL A 766 -17.91 -6.95 -8.61
C VAL A 766 -18.37 -7.42 -9.98
N THR A 767 -18.78 -6.47 -10.84
CA THR A 767 -19.23 -6.77 -12.22
C THR A 767 -18.28 -6.13 -13.21
N ALA A 768 -17.74 -6.93 -14.14
CA ALA A 768 -16.88 -6.47 -15.21
C ALA A 768 -17.60 -6.54 -16.56
N THR A 769 -17.48 -5.49 -17.37
CA THR A 769 -17.99 -5.43 -18.74
C THR A 769 -16.92 -4.91 -19.69
N LEU A 770 -16.89 -5.44 -20.92
CA LEU A 770 -16.04 -4.99 -22.02
C LEU A 770 -16.94 -4.66 -23.21
N ASP A 771 -16.81 -3.46 -23.77
CA ASP A 771 -17.61 -2.97 -24.90
C ASP A 771 -19.13 -3.11 -24.67
N GLY A 772 -19.55 -2.90 -23.42
CA GLY A 772 -20.95 -3.05 -22.97
C GLY A 772 -21.41 -4.51 -22.74
N ALA A 773 -20.61 -5.51 -23.13
CA ALA A 773 -20.90 -6.91 -22.85
C ALA A 773 -20.33 -7.33 -21.49
N ARG A 774 -21.14 -8.04 -20.67
CA ARG A 774 -20.72 -8.49 -19.34
C ARG A 774 -19.76 -9.67 -19.41
N LEU A 775 -18.54 -9.50 -18.91
CA LEU A 775 -17.53 -10.56 -18.79
C LEU A 775 -17.84 -11.47 -17.58
N VAL A 776 -18.04 -10.87 -16.41
CA VAL A 776 -18.28 -11.59 -15.16
C VAL A 776 -19.08 -10.76 -14.15
N GLN A 777 -19.90 -11.44 -13.34
CA GLN A 777 -20.40 -10.93 -12.07
C GLN A 777 -19.92 -11.84 -10.94
N HIS A 778 -19.01 -11.33 -10.12
CA HIS A 778 -18.38 -12.06 -9.03
C HIS A 778 -18.94 -11.56 -7.71
N VAL A 779 -19.46 -12.48 -6.89
CA VAL A 779 -19.83 -12.18 -5.51
C VAL A 779 -18.73 -12.70 -4.58
N ASP A 780 -18.06 -11.78 -3.89
CA ASP A 780 -16.94 -12.10 -3.03
C ASP A 780 -17.37 -13.07 -1.91
N PRO A 781 -16.84 -14.31 -1.89
CA PRO A 781 -17.21 -15.30 -0.88
C PRO A 781 -16.71 -15.03 0.53
N SER A 782 -15.70 -14.17 0.63
CA SER A 782 -14.93 -14.03 1.85
C SER A 782 -15.77 -13.38 2.95
N ALA A 783 -15.46 -13.70 4.20
CA ALA A 783 -16.08 -13.05 5.34
C ALA A 783 -15.69 -11.55 5.46
N ASN A 784 -14.77 -11.10 4.60
CA ASN A 784 -14.03 -9.86 4.72
C ASN A 784 -13.72 -9.22 3.35
N PRO A 785 -14.76 -8.82 2.59
CA PRO A 785 -14.58 -8.02 1.39
C PRO A 785 -13.95 -6.65 1.73
N VAL A 786 -13.44 -5.93 0.73
CA VAL A 786 -13.08 -4.52 0.88
C VAL A 786 -14.16 -3.70 0.20
N LEU A 787 -14.80 -2.81 0.96
CA LEU A 787 -16.05 -2.17 0.58
C LEU A 787 -15.92 -0.66 0.30
N ALA A 788 -14.71 -0.11 0.41
CA ALA A 788 -14.40 1.27 0.09
C ALA A 788 -13.02 1.33 -0.59
N GLY A 789 -12.75 2.35 -1.39
CA GLY A 789 -11.42 2.59 -1.94
C GLY A 789 -11.41 3.19 -3.35
N ARG A 790 -10.25 3.71 -3.72
CA ARG A 790 -9.90 4.35 -5.00
C ARG A 790 -9.90 3.36 -6.16
N ILE A 791 -9.59 3.87 -7.35
CA ILE A 791 -9.30 3.06 -8.53
C ILE A 791 -7.79 2.95 -8.76
N ALA A 792 -7.41 1.99 -9.60
CA ALA A 792 -6.06 1.87 -10.14
C ALA A 792 -6.12 1.55 -11.63
N LEU A 793 -5.19 2.09 -12.41
CA LEU A 793 -4.95 1.67 -13.79
C LEU A 793 -3.63 0.91 -13.83
N VAL A 794 -3.62 -0.25 -14.50
CA VAL A 794 -2.49 -1.20 -14.46
C VAL A 794 -2.24 -1.73 -15.86
N SER A 795 -0.99 -1.86 -16.29
CA SER A 795 -0.67 -2.40 -17.62
C SER A 795 0.55 -3.32 -17.59
N GLY A 796 0.82 -3.96 -18.71
CA GLY A 796 2.14 -4.53 -18.99
C GLY A 796 3.18 -3.44 -19.30
N TYR A 797 4.45 -3.82 -19.43
CA TYR A 797 5.51 -2.94 -19.95
C TYR A 797 5.39 -2.75 -21.46
N TYR A 798 4.34 -2.06 -21.86
CA TYR A 798 3.96 -1.69 -23.22
C TYR A 798 3.41 -0.27 -23.22
N ASN A 799 3.38 0.38 -24.38
CA ASN A 799 2.78 1.70 -24.52
C ASN A 799 1.24 1.63 -24.59
N THR A 800 0.64 1.00 -23.57
CA THR A 800 -0.82 0.93 -23.40
C THR A 800 -1.38 2.33 -23.23
N GLN A 801 -2.43 2.63 -23.99
CA GLN A 801 -3.12 3.91 -23.98
C GLN A 801 -4.47 3.77 -23.27
N TYR A 802 -4.87 4.82 -22.56
CA TYR A 802 -6.12 4.96 -21.84
C TYR A 802 -6.76 6.30 -22.17
N ASP A 803 -8.09 6.33 -22.27
CA ASP A 803 -8.86 7.55 -22.52
C ASP A 803 -10.25 7.49 -21.86
N ASN A 804 -10.96 8.62 -21.81
CA ASN A 804 -12.35 8.74 -21.36
C ASN A 804 -12.62 8.07 -20.00
N LEU A 805 -11.74 8.29 -19.03
CA LEU A 805 -11.92 7.79 -17.68
C LEU A 805 -13.19 8.38 -17.06
N ALA A 806 -14.01 7.53 -16.44
CA ALA A 806 -15.13 7.98 -15.63
C ALA A 806 -15.31 7.09 -14.40
N VAL A 807 -15.62 7.71 -13.27
CA VAL A 807 -16.08 7.03 -12.06
C VAL A 807 -17.46 7.60 -11.72
N THR A 808 -18.47 6.75 -11.68
CA THR A 808 -19.86 7.17 -11.49
C THR A 808 -20.49 6.45 -10.31
N PRO A 809 -21.33 7.13 -9.50
CA PRO A 809 -21.98 6.48 -8.38
C PRO A 809 -22.91 5.38 -8.88
N VAL A 810 -23.04 4.31 -8.10
CA VAL A 810 -24.04 3.28 -8.38
C VAL A 810 -25.42 3.77 -7.95
N ASP A 811 -26.35 3.85 -8.90
CA ASP A 811 -27.71 4.31 -8.64
C ASP A 811 -28.39 3.55 -7.49
N GLY A 812 -28.88 4.29 -6.50
CA GLY A 812 -29.61 3.78 -5.35
C GLY A 812 -28.74 3.20 -4.22
N SER A 813 -27.41 3.24 -4.36
CA SER A 813 -26.45 2.81 -3.35
C SER A 813 -25.75 3.99 -2.67
N ALA A 814 -25.15 3.74 -1.50
CA ALA A 814 -24.20 4.66 -0.90
C ALA A 814 -22.90 4.68 -1.72
N TRP A 815 -22.49 5.85 -2.20
CA TRP A 815 -21.29 6.00 -3.04
C TRP A 815 -20.11 6.61 -2.29
N ALA A 816 -20.35 7.22 -1.13
CA ALA A 816 -19.35 7.86 -0.29
C ALA A 816 -19.30 7.20 1.09
N SER A 817 -18.25 7.46 1.86
CA SER A 817 -18.19 7.14 3.28
C SER A 817 -17.38 8.18 4.04
N GLU A 818 -17.76 8.44 5.28
CA GLU A 818 -16.84 9.03 6.24
C GLU A 818 -15.88 7.96 6.77
N LYS A 819 -14.60 8.29 6.94
CA LYS A 819 -13.64 7.42 7.64
C LYS A 819 -13.36 7.95 9.03
N ILE A 820 -13.70 7.16 10.03
CA ILE A 820 -13.45 7.45 11.44
C ILE A 820 -12.22 6.65 11.87
N ASP A 821 -11.20 7.35 12.35
CA ASP A 821 -10.01 6.75 12.93
C ASP A 821 -10.36 5.94 14.18
N ASP A 822 -9.65 4.85 14.46
CA ASP A 822 -9.90 4.05 15.67
C ASP A 822 -9.58 4.82 16.98
N SER A 823 -8.84 5.93 16.90
CA SER A 823 -8.52 6.83 18.01
C SER A 823 -9.41 8.09 18.03
N ASP A 824 -10.37 8.23 17.11
CA ASP A 824 -11.30 9.37 17.07
C ASP A 824 -12.14 9.45 18.35
N ALA A 825 -12.38 10.68 18.83
CA ALA A 825 -13.11 10.94 20.08
C ALA A 825 -14.55 10.40 20.09
N ARG A 826 -15.13 10.06 18.93
CA ARG A 826 -16.45 9.41 18.81
C ARG A 826 -16.43 7.94 19.21
N LEU A 827 -15.26 7.29 19.25
CA LEU A 827 -15.12 5.95 19.75
C LEU A 827 -14.85 5.93 21.25
N ALA A 828 -15.56 5.06 21.96
CA ALA A 828 -15.37 4.84 23.38
C ALA A 828 -14.95 3.38 23.64
N TYR A 829 -13.98 3.21 24.53
CA TYR A 829 -13.46 1.90 24.96
C TYR A 829 -13.66 1.70 26.47
N PRO A 830 -14.91 1.47 26.93
CA PRO A 830 -15.25 1.51 28.36
C PRO A 830 -14.55 0.43 29.20
N ASP A 831 -14.13 -0.68 28.57
CA ASP A 831 -13.44 -1.79 29.22
C ASP A 831 -11.91 -1.75 29.00
N GLY A 832 -11.40 -0.63 28.50
CA GLY A 832 -10.00 -0.44 28.12
C GLY A 832 -9.59 -1.16 26.83
N PHE A 833 -8.35 -0.94 26.42
CA PHE A 833 -7.78 -1.43 25.16
C PHE A 833 -6.26 -1.61 25.29
N THR A 834 -5.63 -2.17 24.25
CA THR A 834 -4.19 -2.01 24.02
C THR A 834 -3.99 -1.23 22.74
N PHE A 835 -3.15 -0.21 22.77
CA PHE A 835 -2.79 0.57 21.59
C PHE A 835 -1.44 0.10 21.02
N ALA A 836 -1.34 0.08 19.70
CA ALA A 836 -0.09 -0.10 18.97
C ALA A 836 0.02 0.97 17.88
N GLN A 837 1.16 1.66 17.86
CA GLN A 837 1.56 2.41 16.67
C GLN A 837 1.94 1.40 15.57
N ALA A 838 1.22 1.45 14.46
CA ALA A 838 1.32 0.48 13.38
C ALA A 838 2.08 1.03 12.15
N GLY A 839 2.27 0.17 11.15
CA GLY A 839 2.90 0.55 9.87
C GLY A 839 1.94 1.29 8.93
N PHE A 840 2.47 1.86 7.84
CA PHE A 840 1.72 2.70 6.88
C PHE A 840 0.46 2.10 6.27
N ALA A 841 0.40 0.76 6.19
CA ALA A 841 -0.76 0.08 5.63
C ALA A 841 -2.01 0.28 6.52
N HIS A 842 -1.83 0.65 7.79
CA HIS A 842 -2.87 0.93 8.77
C HIS A 842 -3.38 2.37 8.64
N PHE A 843 -4.67 2.59 8.89
CA PHE A 843 -5.24 3.94 8.88
C PHE A 843 -4.62 4.79 9.99
N ASN A 844 -4.11 5.97 9.63
CA ASN A 844 -3.33 6.89 10.45
C ASN A 844 -2.21 6.30 11.33
N ARG A 845 -1.76 5.06 11.06
CA ARG A 845 -0.80 4.28 11.87
C ARG A 845 -1.26 4.05 13.31
N THR A 846 -2.56 4.09 13.56
CA THR A 846 -3.18 3.82 14.86
C THR A 846 -3.82 2.43 14.85
N GLN A 847 -3.79 1.75 16.01
CA GLN A 847 -4.37 0.42 16.12
C GLN A 847 -4.79 0.07 17.55
N HIS A 848 -6.09 -0.09 17.76
CA HIS A 848 -6.70 -0.53 19.01
C HIS A 848 -6.99 -2.02 18.99
N VAL A 849 -6.56 -2.71 20.04
CA VAL A 849 -6.72 -4.16 20.19
C VAL A 849 -7.61 -4.45 21.40
N LEU A 850 -8.71 -5.15 21.13
CA LEU A 850 -9.69 -5.62 22.11
C LEU A 850 -9.57 -7.14 22.31
N ARG A 851 -9.64 -7.57 23.57
CA ARG A 851 -9.62 -8.96 23.99
C ARG A 851 -10.98 -9.36 24.55
N ALA A 852 -11.19 -10.66 24.72
CA ALA A 852 -12.40 -11.20 25.34
C ALA A 852 -12.78 -10.44 26.63
N GLY A 853 -14.03 -9.98 26.68
CA GLY A 853 -14.57 -9.16 27.76
C GLY A 853 -14.59 -7.65 27.46
N GLN A 854 -13.71 -7.17 26.58
CA GLN A 854 -13.60 -5.75 26.23
C GLN A 854 -14.58 -5.35 25.13
N SER A 855 -14.93 -4.07 25.09
CA SER A 855 -15.86 -3.52 24.12
C SER A 855 -15.43 -2.17 23.57
N MET A 856 -15.98 -1.84 22.41
CA MET A 856 -15.99 -0.50 21.86
C MET A 856 -17.42 -0.07 21.52
N ALA A 857 -17.65 1.23 21.54
CA ALA A 857 -18.88 1.85 21.09
C ALA A 857 -18.56 3.01 20.15
N VAL A 858 -19.35 3.13 19.08
CA VAL A 858 -19.25 4.24 18.13
C VAL A 858 -20.66 4.78 17.85
N ALA A 859 -20.79 6.10 17.87
CA ALA A 859 -21.98 6.81 17.43
C ALA A 859 -21.76 7.35 16.02
N PHE A 860 -22.75 7.22 15.14
CA PHE A 860 -22.69 7.72 13.77
C PHE A 860 -24.07 8.07 13.24
N THR A 861 -24.13 8.87 12.18
CA THR A 861 -25.35 9.12 11.42
C THR A 861 -25.23 8.50 10.04
N GLY A 862 -26.07 7.52 9.72
CA GLY A 862 -25.98 6.83 8.43
C GLY A 862 -26.84 5.58 8.34
N THR A 863 -26.76 4.88 7.21
CA THR A 863 -27.53 3.66 6.93
C THR A 863 -26.79 2.36 7.25
N GLY A 864 -25.58 2.46 7.79
CA GLY A 864 -24.72 1.31 8.09
C GLY A 864 -23.31 1.74 8.46
N LEU A 865 -22.43 0.76 8.67
CA LEU A 865 -20.99 0.98 8.88
C LEU A 865 -20.16 -0.21 8.39
N ASN A 866 -18.86 0.00 8.22
CA ASN A 866 -17.84 -1.05 8.09
C ASN A 866 -16.85 -0.88 9.23
N LEU A 867 -16.55 -1.95 9.94
CA LEU A 867 -15.38 -2.01 10.82
C LEU A 867 -14.25 -2.63 10.00
N PHE A 868 -13.09 -2.01 9.96
CA PHE A 868 -11.93 -2.54 9.24
C PHE A 868 -10.68 -2.58 10.13
N GLY A 869 -9.77 -3.47 9.77
CA GLY A 869 -8.51 -3.66 10.48
C GLY A 869 -8.05 -5.11 10.51
N ALA A 870 -6.74 -5.32 10.63
CA ALA A 870 -6.14 -6.66 10.62
C ALA A 870 -6.47 -7.44 11.90
N THR A 871 -7.64 -8.08 11.93
CA THR A 871 -8.12 -8.87 13.06
C THR A 871 -7.86 -10.36 12.90
N GLY A 872 -7.66 -11.04 14.04
CA GLY A 872 -7.77 -12.49 14.11
C GLY A 872 -9.22 -12.95 14.13
N ALA A 873 -9.44 -14.26 14.05
CA ALA A 873 -10.77 -14.83 14.23
C ALA A 873 -11.32 -14.54 15.64
N ALA A 874 -12.54 -14.01 15.71
CA ALA A 874 -13.19 -13.64 16.96
C ALA A 874 -14.70 -13.87 16.91
N THR A 875 -15.29 -13.99 18.10
CA THR A 875 -16.74 -13.97 18.27
C THR A 875 -17.12 -12.62 18.89
N LEU A 876 -17.98 -11.88 18.23
CA LEU A 876 -18.43 -10.56 18.64
C LEU A 876 -19.89 -10.62 19.12
N GLU A 877 -20.20 -9.87 20.16
CA GLU A 877 -21.57 -9.49 20.51
C GLU A 877 -21.79 -8.06 20.00
N VAL A 878 -22.63 -7.90 18.97
CA VAL A 878 -22.94 -6.59 18.36
C VAL A 878 -24.32 -6.14 18.79
N ARG A 879 -24.42 -4.90 19.28
CA ARG A 879 -25.68 -4.28 19.67
C ARG A 879 -25.88 -2.96 18.93
N ILE A 880 -27.09 -2.75 18.43
CA ILE A 880 -27.50 -1.54 17.71
C ILE A 880 -28.58 -0.84 18.54
N ASP A 881 -28.38 0.44 18.85
CA ASP A 881 -29.32 1.31 19.58
C ASP A 881 -29.85 0.72 20.90
N GLY A 882 -28.99 0.00 21.63
CA GLY A 882 -29.37 -0.65 22.89
C GLY A 882 -30.31 -1.85 22.74
N GLY A 883 -30.57 -2.31 21.51
CA GLY A 883 -31.43 -3.46 21.20
C GLY A 883 -30.87 -4.82 21.66
N VAL A 884 -31.48 -5.90 21.16
CA VAL A 884 -31.03 -7.27 21.48
C VAL A 884 -29.68 -7.53 20.83
N PRO A 885 -28.66 -8.01 21.58
CA PRO A 885 -27.36 -8.33 21.01
C PRO A 885 -27.44 -9.48 20.00
N ARG A 886 -26.64 -9.39 18.94
CA ARG A 886 -26.43 -10.43 17.93
C ARG A 886 -25.02 -11.00 18.08
N THR A 887 -24.89 -12.32 17.97
CA THR A 887 -23.58 -12.98 18.00
C THR A 887 -23.07 -13.15 16.57
N GLU A 888 -21.92 -12.56 16.29
CA GLU A 888 -21.28 -12.57 14.97
C GLU A 888 -19.93 -13.28 15.03
N GLN A 889 -19.63 -14.07 14.01
CA GLN A 889 -18.32 -14.71 13.86
C GLN A 889 -17.53 -13.96 12.81
N VAL A 890 -16.40 -13.38 13.21
CA VAL A 890 -15.47 -12.71 12.28
C VAL A 890 -14.27 -13.60 12.05
N GLY A 891 -13.91 -13.79 10.79
CA GLY A 891 -12.72 -14.55 10.38
C GLY A 891 -11.44 -13.74 10.53
N THR A 892 -10.29 -14.35 10.26
CA THR A 892 -9.03 -13.62 10.14
C THR A 892 -9.05 -12.75 8.89
N VAL A 893 -8.67 -11.48 9.02
CA VAL A 893 -8.61 -10.52 7.91
C VAL A 893 -7.26 -9.80 7.88
N GLY A 894 -6.88 -9.30 6.71
CA GLY A 894 -5.68 -8.50 6.50
C GLY A 894 -5.88 -7.01 6.79
N THR A 895 -4.81 -6.25 6.59
CA THR A 895 -4.81 -4.79 6.80
C THR A 895 -5.85 -4.07 5.93
N ARG A 896 -6.55 -3.08 6.53
CA ARG A 896 -7.66 -2.31 5.93
C ARG A 896 -8.76 -3.16 5.25
N GLN A 897 -8.87 -4.44 5.58
CA GLN A 897 -9.99 -5.28 5.15
C GLN A 897 -11.15 -5.14 6.14
N THR A 898 -12.38 -5.19 5.61
CA THR A 898 -13.58 -5.12 6.44
C THR A 898 -13.68 -6.39 7.28
N SER A 899 -13.67 -6.24 8.60
CA SER A 899 -13.82 -7.33 9.57
C SER A 899 -15.28 -7.60 9.89
N TYR A 900 -16.10 -6.56 9.89
CA TYR A 900 -17.54 -6.62 10.11
C TYR A 900 -18.22 -5.47 9.34
N TRP A 901 -19.45 -5.67 8.89
CA TRP A 901 -20.22 -4.65 8.20
C TRP A 901 -21.70 -4.75 8.57
N LEU A 902 -22.35 -3.59 8.58
CA LEU A 902 -23.75 -3.41 8.91
C LEU A 902 -24.43 -2.59 7.81
N ARG A 903 -25.60 -3.01 7.36
CA ARG A 903 -26.36 -2.40 6.25
C ARG A 903 -27.85 -2.36 6.52
N GLY A 904 -28.53 -1.39 5.91
CA GLY A 904 -29.99 -1.26 5.90
C GLY A 904 -30.58 -0.66 7.17
N LEU A 905 -29.80 0.10 7.92
CA LEU A 905 -30.32 0.96 8.97
C LEU A 905 -31.10 2.14 8.36
N ARG A 906 -31.94 2.78 9.18
CA ARG A 906 -32.61 4.02 8.79
C ARG A 906 -31.58 5.15 8.74
N GLN A 907 -31.77 6.13 7.86
CA GLN A 907 -30.91 7.33 7.88
C GLN A 907 -31.24 8.20 9.10
N GLN A 908 -30.57 7.92 10.22
CA GLN A 908 -30.66 8.65 11.48
C GLN A 908 -29.38 8.42 12.30
N GLU A 909 -29.33 8.97 13.50
CA GLU A 909 -28.28 8.67 14.47
C GLU A 909 -28.43 7.25 15.02
N HIS A 910 -27.32 6.55 15.13
CA HIS A 910 -27.20 5.20 15.65
C HIS A 910 -26.03 5.07 16.62
N THR A 911 -26.14 4.14 17.56
CA THR A 911 -25.01 3.69 18.39
C THR A 911 -24.79 2.20 18.20
N VAL A 912 -23.58 1.82 17.82
CA VAL A 912 -23.15 0.42 17.72
C VAL A 912 -22.17 0.11 18.83
N THR A 913 -22.46 -0.93 19.61
CA THR A 913 -21.53 -1.48 20.60
C THR A 913 -21.07 -2.86 20.15
N VAL A 914 -19.76 -3.07 20.15
CA VAL A 914 -19.13 -4.35 19.82
C VAL A 914 -18.36 -4.84 21.04
N ARG A 915 -18.76 -5.99 21.58
CA ARG A 915 -18.06 -6.66 22.67
C ARG A 915 -17.40 -7.94 22.18
N VAL A 916 -16.13 -8.12 22.48
CA VAL A 916 -15.41 -9.35 22.15
C VAL A 916 -15.81 -10.44 23.15
N VAL A 917 -16.46 -11.51 22.67
CA VAL A 917 -16.84 -12.67 23.48
C VAL A 917 -15.67 -13.64 23.61
N SER A 918 -14.97 -13.90 22.51
CA SER A 918 -13.76 -14.73 22.46
C SER A 918 -12.86 -14.32 21.30
N GLY A 919 -11.56 -14.59 21.43
CA GLY A 919 -10.55 -14.19 20.44
C GLY A 919 -9.99 -12.79 20.71
N THR A 920 -9.42 -12.20 19.66
CA THR A 920 -8.87 -10.83 19.65
C THR A 920 -9.49 -10.09 18.48
N PHE A 921 -10.04 -8.90 18.74
CA PHE A 921 -10.56 -8.01 17.72
C PHE A 921 -9.66 -6.78 17.60
N THR A 922 -9.16 -6.52 16.40
CA THR A 922 -8.29 -5.39 16.14
C THR A 922 -8.99 -4.42 15.20
N LEU A 923 -9.14 -3.17 15.66
CA LEU A 923 -9.75 -2.09 14.90
C LEU A 923 -8.65 -1.17 14.35
N ASP A 924 -8.83 -0.77 13.11
CA ASP A 924 -8.00 0.20 12.38
C ASP A 924 -8.83 1.44 12.04
N GLY A 925 -10.14 1.28 11.83
CA GLY A 925 -11.09 2.38 11.70
C GLY A 925 -12.50 1.92 11.34
N VAL A 926 -13.38 2.89 11.12
CA VAL A 926 -14.78 2.69 10.76
C VAL A 926 -15.13 3.48 9.49
N ASP A 927 -15.68 2.82 8.47
CA ASP A 927 -16.34 3.54 7.37
C ASP A 927 -17.82 3.73 7.71
N VAL A 928 -18.36 4.92 7.52
CA VAL A 928 -19.81 5.20 7.61
C VAL A 928 -20.32 5.58 6.23
N PRO A 929 -20.96 4.65 5.49
CA PRO A 929 -21.46 4.92 4.15
C PRO A 929 -22.53 6.02 4.11
N SER A 930 -22.43 6.88 3.10
CA SER A 930 -23.28 8.05 2.85
C SER A 930 -23.38 8.35 1.34
N GLY A 931 -24.18 9.37 0.98
CA GLY A 931 -24.48 9.71 -0.42
C GLY A 931 -25.42 8.70 -1.08
N GLY A 932 -26.09 9.08 -2.17
CA GLY A 932 -26.78 8.15 -3.10
C GLY A 932 -28.00 7.32 -2.62
N ALA A 933 -28.29 7.21 -1.32
CA ALA A 933 -29.36 6.35 -0.83
C ALA A 933 -30.60 7.12 -0.32
N ARG A 934 -31.64 7.20 -1.16
CA ARG A 934 -32.97 6.82 -0.66
C ARG A 934 -32.96 5.30 -0.62
N VAL A 935 -32.48 4.70 0.48
CA VAL A 935 -32.65 3.25 0.69
C VAL A 935 -34.13 2.96 0.50
N ARG A 936 -34.49 2.14 -0.50
CA ARG A 936 -35.81 1.51 -0.49
C ARG A 936 -35.84 0.71 0.81
N SER A 937 -36.63 1.16 1.78
CA SER A 937 -36.87 0.39 2.99
C SER A 937 -37.57 -0.90 2.57
N VAL A 938 -36.80 -1.97 2.34
CA VAL A 938 -37.36 -3.31 2.29
C VAL A 938 -37.76 -3.63 3.72
N PRO A 939 -39.03 -3.93 4.01
CA PRO A 939 -39.45 -4.31 5.34
C PRO A 939 -38.60 -5.49 5.85
N PRO A 940 -38.24 -5.55 7.15
CA PRO A 940 -37.46 -6.66 7.70
C PRO A 940 -38.09 -8.05 7.43
N GLU A 941 -39.41 -8.11 7.22
CA GLU A 941 -40.14 -9.32 6.88
C GLU A 941 -39.85 -9.83 5.46
N GLU A 942 -39.46 -8.93 4.54
CA GLU A 942 -39.24 -9.22 3.11
C GLU A 942 -37.76 -9.25 2.72
N ARG A 943 -36.87 -8.67 3.53
CA ARG A 943 -35.43 -8.62 3.23
C ARG A 943 -34.75 -9.95 3.56
N PRO A 944 -34.23 -10.70 2.57
CA PRO A 944 -33.51 -11.94 2.83
C PRO A 944 -32.13 -11.64 3.46
N VAL A 945 -31.76 -12.35 4.51
CA VAL A 945 -30.46 -12.20 5.21
C VAL A 945 -29.66 -13.51 5.28
N ALA A 946 -30.31 -14.64 4.99
CA ALA A 946 -29.64 -15.93 4.88
C ALA A 946 -30.37 -16.84 3.89
N VAL A 947 -29.62 -17.68 3.17
CA VAL A 947 -30.20 -18.74 2.33
C VAL A 947 -30.78 -19.83 3.24
N ALA A 948 -32.08 -20.11 3.13
CA ALA A 948 -32.72 -21.15 3.93
C ALA A 948 -32.57 -22.53 3.28
N GLU A 949 -32.62 -22.60 1.94
CA GLU A 949 -32.44 -23.83 1.16
C GLU A 949 -31.54 -23.57 -0.06
N PRO A 950 -30.64 -24.52 -0.43
CA PRO A 950 -29.80 -24.36 -1.62
C PRO A 950 -30.66 -24.36 -2.89
N ALA A 951 -30.18 -23.68 -3.94
CA ALA A 951 -30.85 -23.72 -5.23
C ALA A 951 -30.84 -25.15 -5.81
N ALA A 952 -31.96 -25.54 -6.42
CA ALA A 952 -32.08 -26.85 -7.04
C ALA A 952 -31.10 -27.00 -8.22
N ARG A 953 -30.47 -28.18 -8.34
CA ARG A 953 -29.68 -28.55 -9.53
C ARG A 953 -30.62 -28.66 -10.73
N THR A 954 -30.25 -28.04 -11.85
CA THR A 954 -31.02 -28.04 -13.10
C THR A 954 -30.19 -28.63 -14.24
N ALA A 955 -30.75 -28.73 -15.45
CA ALA A 955 -30.05 -29.19 -16.64
C ALA A 955 -30.46 -28.37 -17.88
N THR A 956 -29.56 -28.26 -18.84
CA THR A 956 -29.74 -27.59 -20.13
C THR A 956 -29.14 -28.41 -21.26
N VAL A 957 -29.51 -28.11 -22.51
CA VAL A 957 -28.91 -28.73 -23.70
C VAL A 957 -27.63 -27.98 -24.09
N VAL A 958 -26.67 -28.67 -24.71
CA VAL A 958 -25.45 -28.05 -25.25
C VAL A 958 -25.79 -26.80 -26.08
N GLY A 959 -25.19 -25.66 -25.73
CA GLY A 959 -25.40 -24.37 -26.40
C GLY A 959 -26.68 -23.62 -25.99
N GLU A 960 -27.57 -24.21 -25.17
CA GLU A 960 -28.76 -23.53 -24.66
C GLU A 960 -28.53 -22.92 -23.27
N ALA A 961 -28.95 -21.66 -23.09
CA ALA A 961 -28.93 -21.01 -21.79
C ALA A 961 -29.99 -21.61 -20.83
N PRO A 962 -29.63 -21.95 -19.59
CA PRO A 962 -30.57 -22.50 -18.61
C PRO A 962 -31.60 -21.47 -18.14
N GLN A 963 -32.73 -21.96 -17.62
CA GLN A 963 -33.73 -21.16 -16.91
C GLN A 963 -33.65 -21.45 -15.39
N PRO A 964 -32.78 -20.75 -14.64
CA PRO A 964 -32.68 -20.94 -13.20
C PRO A 964 -33.94 -20.44 -12.46
N PRO A 965 -34.20 -20.91 -11.23
CA PRO A 965 -35.41 -20.54 -10.49
C PRO A 965 -35.45 -19.04 -10.18
N ARG A 966 -36.55 -18.37 -10.52
CA ARG A 966 -36.75 -16.93 -10.27
C ARG A 966 -36.71 -16.56 -8.77
N THR A 967 -37.11 -17.48 -7.90
CA THR A 967 -37.13 -17.28 -6.44
C THR A 967 -36.48 -18.44 -5.70
N VAL A 968 -35.85 -18.17 -4.56
CA VAL A 968 -35.27 -19.20 -3.67
C VAL A 968 -35.69 -18.94 -2.22
N ARG A 969 -35.83 -20.02 -1.43
CA ARG A 969 -36.16 -19.95 -0.01
C ARG A 969 -35.03 -19.28 0.77
N ALA A 970 -35.36 -18.19 1.45
CA ALA A 970 -34.44 -17.44 2.30
C ALA A 970 -35.06 -17.17 3.68
N THR A 971 -34.23 -16.93 4.68
CA THR A 971 -34.65 -16.39 5.98
C THR A 971 -34.59 -14.86 5.89
N SER A 972 -35.68 -14.19 6.23
CA SER A 972 -35.76 -12.74 6.28
C SER A 972 -35.12 -12.15 7.54
N GLU A 973 -34.85 -10.85 7.54
CA GLU A 973 -34.29 -10.14 8.70
C GLU A 973 -35.17 -10.27 9.96
N ALA A 974 -36.49 -10.40 9.79
CA ALA A 974 -37.44 -10.68 10.88
C ALA A 974 -37.40 -12.15 11.38
N GLY A 975 -36.57 -13.01 10.78
CA GLY A 975 -36.41 -14.41 11.17
C GLY A 975 -37.43 -15.38 10.57
N THR A 976 -38.19 -14.98 9.56
CA THR A 976 -39.20 -15.84 8.88
C THR A 976 -38.69 -16.38 7.55
N THR A 977 -39.19 -17.53 7.08
CA THR A 977 -38.79 -18.07 5.76
C THR A 977 -39.67 -17.53 4.63
N ILE A 978 -39.05 -16.91 3.62
CA ILE A 978 -39.68 -16.25 2.46
C ILE A 978 -39.23 -16.85 1.13
N ASP A 979 -40.00 -16.64 0.05
CA ASP A 979 -39.59 -16.87 -1.34
C ASP A 979 -39.00 -15.57 -1.89
N ALA A 980 -37.67 -15.46 -1.92
CA ALA A 980 -36.99 -14.23 -2.31
C ALA A 980 -36.54 -14.30 -3.77
N GLU A 981 -36.74 -13.21 -4.52
CA GLU A 981 -36.36 -13.11 -5.94
C GLU A 981 -34.84 -13.06 -6.11
N VAL A 982 -34.33 -13.82 -7.08
CA VAL A 982 -32.91 -13.96 -7.38
C VAL A 982 -32.63 -13.52 -8.82
N SER A 983 -31.63 -12.66 -8.97
CA SER A 983 -31.02 -12.33 -10.26
C SER A 983 -29.84 -13.27 -10.51
N TRP A 984 -29.93 -14.11 -11.54
CA TRP A 984 -28.90 -15.09 -11.87
C TRP A 984 -27.94 -14.57 -12.95
N PHE A 985 -26.64 -14.83 -12.75
CA PHE A 985 -25.61 -14.67 -13.76
C PHE A 985 -25.41 -15.98 -14.53
N VAL A 986 -25.68 -15.93 -15.83
CA VAL A 986 -25.54 -17.06 -16.77
C VAL A 986 -24.47 -16.64 -17.79
N PRO A 987 -23.21 -17.11 -17.66
CA PRO A 987 -22.14 -16.71 -18.58
C PRO A 987 -22.38 -17.28 -19.97
N GLU A 988 -22.05 -16.52 -21.01
CA GLU A 988 -22.12 -16.96 -22.40
C GLU A 988 -21.09 -18.08 -22.68
N GLY A 989 -21.44 -19.05 -23.52
CA GLY A 989 -20.60 -20.20 -23.86
C GLY A 989 -20.33 -21.20 -22.72
N ALA A 990 -20.77 -20.92 -21.49
CA ALA A 990 -20.54 -21.80 -20.33
C ALA A 990 -21.16 -23.20 -20.49
N PHE A 991 -22.12 -23.35 -21.41
CA PHE A 991 -22.90 -24.58 -21.64
C PHE A 991 -22.52 -25.30 -22.95
N ASP A 992 -21.37 -24.99 -23.54
CA ASP A 992 -20.94 -25.57 -24.83
C ASP A 992 -20.28 -26.96 -24.69
N THR A 993 -19.86 -27.32 -23.48
CA THR A 993 -19.18 -28.60 -23.23
C THR A 993 -20.20 -29.66 -22.79
N PRO A 994 -20.45 -30.72 -23.59
CA PRO A 994 -21.38 -31.77 -23.22
C PRO A 994 -20.96 -32.48 -21.93
N TYR A 995 -21.95 -32.81 -21.11
CA TYR A 995 -21.81 -33.49 -19.82
C TYR A 995 -21.08 -32.70 -18.73
N ALA A 996 -20.74 -31.43 -18.97
CA ALA A 996 -20.16 -30.57 -17.94
C ALA A 996 -21.18 -30.25 -16.83
N LEU A 997 -20.67 -30.08 -15.60
CA LEU A 997 -21.39 -29.45 -14.51
C LEU A 997 -20.95 -27.99 -14.43
N VAL A 998 -21.87 -27.07 -14.70
CA VAL A 998 -21.61 -25.63 -14.68
C VAL A 998 -22.18 -25.04 -13.40
N ARG A 999 -21.36 -24.27 -12.67
CA ARG A 999 -21.84 -23.44 -11.55
C ARG A 999 -22.32 -22.10 -12.11
N ILE A 1000 -23.50 -21.67 -11.71
CA ILE A 1000 -24.01 -20.31 -11.91
C ILE A 1000 -24.16 -19.65 -10.54
N ASP A 1001 -23.94 -18.34 -10.49
CA ASP A 1001 -24.09 -17.55 -9.26
C ASP A 1001 -25.24 -16.55 -9.44
N GLY A 1002 -25.88 -16.17 -8.34
CA GLY A 1002 -26.96 -15.20 -8.33
C GLY A 1002 -26.98 -14.39 -7.04
N THR A 1003 -27.68 -13.26 -7.08
CA THR A 1003 -27.87 -12.35 -5.94
C THR A 1003 -29.35 -12.12 -5.69
N PHE A 1004 -29.73 -11.90 -4.43
CA PHE A 1004 -31.12 -11.61 -4.10
C PHE A 1004 -31.46 -10.17 -4.48
N VAL A 1005 -32.59 -9.95 -5.15
CA VAL A 1005 -32.98 -8.60 -5.63
C VAL A 1005 -33.19 -7.62 -4.48
N ALA A 1006 -33.70 -8.10 -3.34
CA ALA A 1006 -33.96 -7.30 -2.14
C ALA A 1006 -32.74 -7.18 -1.20
N ASP A 1007 -31.67 -7.94 -1.45
CA ASP A 1007 -30.38 -7.83 -0.75
C ASP A 1007 -29.26 -8.33 -1.69
N PRO A 1008 -28.77 -7.47 -2.60
CA PRO A 1008 -27.79 -7.88 -3.61
C PRO A 1008 -26.48 -8.41 -3.02
N SER A 1009 -26.18 -8.09 -1.76
CA SER A 1009 -25.05 -8.66 -1.02
C SER A 1009 -25.16 -10.14 -0.70
N LEU A 1010 -26.39 -10.65 -0.58
CA LEU A 1010 -26.63 -12.04 -0.30
C LEU A 1010 -26.51 -12.83 -1.60
N ARG A 1011 -25.61 -13.82 -1.59
CA ARG A 1011 -25.35 -14.69 -2.73
C ARG A 1011 -26.09 -16.01 -2.67
N ILE A 1012 -26.26 -16.61 -3.83
CA ILE A 1012 -26.62 -18.01 -3.98
C ILE A 1012 -25.94 -18.61 -5.20
N SER A 1013 -25.68 -19.91 -5.17
CA SER A 1013 -25.13 -20.65 -6.30
C SER A 1013 -26.09 -21.76 -6.72
N GLY A 1014 -26.20 -21.95 -8.03
CA GLY A 1014 -26.91 -23.04 -8.67
C GLY A 1014 -25.96 -23.88 -9.51
N TYR A 1015 -26.36 -25.12 -9.78
CA TYR A 1015 -25.58 -26.03 -10.62
C TYR A 1015 -26.43 -26.53 -11.77
N VAL A 1016 -25.88 -26.47 -12.98
CA VAL A 1016 -26.56 -26.80 -14.23
C VAL A 1016 -25.77 -27.92 -14.93
N GLU A 1017 -26.45 -29.01 -15.21
CA GLU A 1017 -25.94 -30.09 -16.05
C GLU A 1017 -26.08 -29.76 -17.53
N VAL A 1018 -25.02 -29.93 -18.30
CA VAL A 1018 -25.06 -29.78 -19.76
C VAL A 1018 -25.25 -31.16 -20.38
N VAL A 1019 -26.27 -31.35 -21.20
CA VAL A 1019 -26.52 -32.63 -21.90
C VAL A 1019 -26.64 -32.44 -23.41
N PRO A 1020 -26.23 -33.41 -24.24
CA PRO A 1020 -26.50 -33.34 -25.67
C PRO A 1020 -28.01 -33.46 -25.94
N GLU A 1021 -28.44 -32.95 -27.10
CA GLU A 1021 -29.81 -33.16 -27.60
C GLU A 1021 -30.07 -34.67 -27.82
N GLY A 1022 -31.33 -35.08 -27.68
CA GLY A 1022 -31.73 -36.47 -27.98
C GLY A 1022 -31.21 -37.50 -26.97
N LEU A 1023 -30.88 -37.11 -25.74
CA LEU A 1023 -30.41 -38.00 -24.69
C LEU A 1023 -31.46 -39.08 -24.34
N LEU A 1024 -31.09 -40.35 -24.47
CA LEU A 1024 -31.94 -41.51 -24.19
C LEU A 1024 -31.57 -42.25 -22.91
N TYR A 1025 -30.28 -42.33 -22.60
CA TYR A 1025 -29.78 -42.93 -21.38
C TYR A 1025 -28.77 -42.02 -20.69
N LEU A 1026 -28.89 -41.89 -19.37
CA LEU A 1026 -27.82 -41.40 -18.51
C LEU A 1026 -27.72 -42.30 -17.28
N ILE A 1027 -26.65 -43.07 -17.22
CA ILE A 1027 -26.33 -43.95 -16.10
C ILE A 1027 -25.21 -43.29 -15.31
N ASP A 1028 -25.52 -42.88 -14.09
CA ASP A 1028 -24.58 -42.30 -13.14
C ASP A 1028 -24.09 -43.42 -12.21
N ALA A 1029 -22.95 -44.01 -12.57
CA ALA A 1029 -22.55 -45.31 -12.05
C ALA A 1029 -22.13 -45.18 -10.57
N ASN A 1030 -22.81 -45.91 -9.68
CA ASN A 1030 -22.59 -45.85 -8.23
C ASN A 1030 -22.84 -44.45 -7.61
N ALA A 1031 -23.72 -43.65 -8.22
CA ALA A 1031 -24.11 -42.35 -7.68
C ALA A 1031 -24.72 -42.47 -6.25
N PRO A 1032 -24.45 -41.51 -5.35
CA PRO A 1032 -25.01 -41.53 -3.99
C PRO A 1032 -26.52 -41.27 -4.01
N ALA A 1033 -27.24 -41.78 -3.01
CA ALA A 1033 -28.71 -41.71 -2.93
C ALA A 1033 -29.29 -40.31 -2.63
N ALA A 1034 -28.49 -39.23 -2.68
CA ALA A 1034 -28.89 -37.87 -2.33
C ALA A 1034 -29.60 -37.17 -3.52
N PRO A 1035 -30.93 -36.94 -3.50
CA PRO A 1035 -31.70 -36.57 -4.70
C PRO A 1035 -31.34 -35.19 -5.28
N ASN A 1036 -30.98 -34.23 -4.43
CA ASN A 1036 -30.78 -32.83 -4.84
C ASN A 1036 -29.30 -32.49 -5.13
N ALA A 1037 -28.39 -33.46 -4.94
CA ALA A 1037 -26.96 -33.26 -5.08
C ALA A 1037 -26.35 -34.00 -6.28
N VAL A 1038 -27.10 -34.83 -7.01
CA VAL A 1038 -26.59 -35.70 -8.09
C VAL A 1038 -27.20 -35.38 -9.46
N ALA A 1039 -26.55 -35.82 -10.54
CA ALA A 1039 -26.86 -35.39 -11.91
C ALA A 1039 -28.20 -35.91 -12.44
N TYR A 1040 -28.54 -37.17 -12.12
CA TYR A 1040 -29.62 -37.91 -12.77
C TYR A 1040 -31.02 -37.28 -12.63
N PRO A 1041 -31.50 -36.85 -11.44
CA PRO A 1041 -32.84 -36.26 -11.30
C PRO A 1041 -33.01 -34.96 -12.10
N ALA A 1042 -31.99 -34.10 -12.12
CA ALA A 1042 -32.01 -32.84 -12.86
C ALA A 1042 -32.09 -33.06 -14.38
N ILE A 1043 -31.29 -34.01 -14.89
CA ILE A 1043 -31.27 -34.35 -16.32
C ILE A 1043 -32.57 -35.02 -16.74
N ARG A 1044 -33.09 -35.94 -15.92
CA ARG A 1044 -34.39 -36.57 -16.17
C ARG A 1044 -35.50 -35.53 -16.28
N ALA A 1045 -35.56 -34.59 -15.34
CA ALA A 1045 -36.57 -33.53 -15.34
C ALA A 1045 -36.49 -32.65 -16.60
N LYS A 1046 -35.29 -32.33 -17.09
CA LYS A 1046 -35.10 -31.58 -18.35
C LYS A 1046 -35.56 -32.38 -19.57
N VAL A 1047 -35.17 -33.65 -19.69
CA VAL A 1047 -35.60 -34.51 -20.82
C VAL A 1047 -37.13 -34.66 -20.84
N GLU A 1048 -37.76 -34.83 -19.68
CA GLU A 1048 -39.22 -34.89 -19.56
C GLU A 1048 -39.89 -33.55 -19.91
N ALA A 1049 -39.29 -32.41 -19.51
CA ALA A 1049 -39.78 -31.08 -19.85
C ALA A 1049 -39.73 -30.78 -21.37
N ASP A 1050 -38.74 -31.33 -22.08
CA ASP A 1050 -38.61 -31.23 -23.54
C ASP A 1050 -39.54 -32.21 -24.29
N GLY A 1051 -40.40 -32.93 -23.59
CA GLY A 1051 -41.35 -33.90 -24.17
C GLY A 1051 -40.75 -35.28 -24.48
N GLY A 1052 -39.51 -35.54 -24.06
CA GLY A 1052 -38.85 -36.84 -24.16
C GLY A 1052 -39.02 -37.69 -22.89
N ALA A 1053 -38.36 -38.85 -22.86
CA ALA A 1053 -38.22 -39.64 -21.65
C ALA A 1053 -36.90 -40.41 -21.68
N LEU A 1054 -36.14 -40.36 -20.57
CA LEU A 1054 -35.01 -41.27 -20.39
C LEU A 1054 -35.54 -42.71 -20.33
N LEU A 1055 -34.85 -43.61 -21.01
CA LEU A 1055 -35.18 -45.03 -21.05
C LEU A 1055 -34.75 -45.76 -19.77
N ASN A 1056 -33.97 -45.11 -18.90
CA ASN A 1056 -33.72 -45.56 -17.55
C ASN A 1056 -34.57 -44.84 -16.51
N ALA A 1057 -35.02 -45.57 -15.48
CA ALA A 1057 -35.88 -45.07 -14.41
C ALA A 1057 -35.12 -44.61 -13.17
N GLU A 1058 -33.87 -45.08 -13.01
CA GLU A 1058 -32.99 -44.83 -11.88
C GLU A 1058 -31.58 -44.46 -12.40
N ALA A 1059 -30.78 -43.82 -11.54
CA ALA A 1059 -29.41 -43.41 -11.87
C ALA A 1059 -28.51 -44.60 -12.27
N ASP A 1060 -28.69 -45.76 -11.63
CA ASP A 1060 -28.01 -47.00 -11.99
C ASP A 1060 -28.75 -48.23 -11.45
N ALA A 1061 -28.77 -49.32 -12.21
CA ALA A 1061 -29.46 -50.56 -11.85
C ALA A 1061 -28.81 -51.80 -12.49
N ALA A 1062 -29.04 -52.97 -11.89
CA ALA A 1062 -28.67 -54.25 -12.50
C ALA A 1062 -29.54 -54.54 -13.73
N TRP A 1063 -28.94 -55.13 -14.77
CA TRP A 1063 -29.63 -55.55 -15.98
C TRP A 1063 -30.71 -56.60 -15.66
N SER A 1064 -31.90 -56.40 -16.23
CA SER A 1064 -32.88 -57.47 -16.39
C SER A 1064 -33.59 -57.33 -17.75
N PRO A 1065 -34.05 -58.44 -18.37
CA PRO A 1065 -34.82 -58.38 -19.61
C PRO A 1065 -36.08 -57.51 -19.50
N GLU A 1066 -36.73 -57.50 -18.34
CA GLU A 1066 -37.95 -56.71 -18.08
C GLU A 1066 -37.65 -55.21 -18.00
N ARG A 1067 -36.49 -54.86 -17.43
CA ARG A 1067 -36.03 -53.47 -17.33
C ARG A 1067 -35.49 -52.97 -18.67
N GLY A 1068 -34.91 -53.85 -19.48
CA GLY A 1068 -34.36 -53.52 -20.78
C GLY A 1068 -33.10 -52.65 -20.73
N TRP A 1069 -32.52 -52.40 -19.55
CA TRP A 1069 -31.24 -51.72 -19.36
C TRP A 1069 -30.57 -52.10 -18.02
N GLY A 1070 -29.26 -51.87 -17.88
CA GLY A 1070 -28.53 -51.96 -16.61
C GLY A 1070 -27.14 -52.62 -16.70
N ARG A 1071 -26.43 -52.65 -15.56
CA ARG A 1071 -25.11 -53.31 -15.43
C ARG A 1071 -25.26 -54.83 -15.58
N ALA A 1072 -24.42 -55.43 -16.40
CA ALA A 1072 -24.55 -56.85 -16.78
C ALA A 1072 -24.15 -57.84 -15.66
N ALA A 1073 -23.42 -57.36 -14.64
CA ALA A 1073 -22.98 -58.14 -13.50
C ALA A 1073 -22.87 -57.27 -12.24
N THR A 1074 -22.59 -57.90 -11.10
CA THR A 1074 -22.21 -57.20 -9.88
C THR A 1074 -20.74 -56.79 -9.95
N TYR A 1075 -20.47 -55.51 -9.72
CA TYR A 1075 -19.13 -54.92 -9.71
C TYR A 1075 -18.79 -54.33 -8.35
N SER A 1076 -17.53 -53.97 -8.14
CA SER A 1076 -17.09 -53.33 -6.91
C SER A 1076 -17.25 -51.81 -7.01
N ALA A 1077 -17.85 -51.21 -5.98
CA ALA A 1077 -18.00 -49.76 -5.86
C ALA A 1077 -16.69 -49.14 -5.38
N LYS A 1078 -16.30 -48.03 -6.00
CA LYS A 1078 -15.27 -47.15 -5.44
C LYS A 1078 -15.95 -45.99 -4.69
N GLY A 1079 -15.40 -45.61 -3.53
CA GLY A 1079 -15.87 -44.46 -2.76
C GLY A 1079 -15.62 -43.13 -3.48
N LEU A 1080 -16.40 -42.11 -3.13
CA LEU A 1080 -16.27 -40.76 -3.71
C LEU A 1080 -14.88 -40.17 -3.46
N LEU A 1081 -14.37 -39.41 -4.44
CA LEU A 1081 -13.05 -38.79 -4.38
C LEU A 1081 -13.09 -37.34 -3.89
N ASN A 1082 -14.11 -36.54 -4.25
CA ASN A 1082 -14.15 -35.09 -4.04
C ASN A 1082 -15.57 -34.61 -3.69
N THR A 1083 -15.94 -34.44 -2.42
CA THR A 1083 -17.33 -34.01 -2.13
C THR A 1083 -17.44 -32.57 -1.65
N ASN A 1084 -17.91 -31.71 -2.57
CA ASN A 1084 -19.07 -30.80 -2.47
C ASN A 1084 -18.90 -29.62 -3.46
N PRO A 1085 -19.69 -29.51 -4.56
CA PRO A 1085 -20.80 -30.39 -4.96
C PRO A 1085 -20.31 -31.71 -5.56
N TYR A 1086 -21.22 -32.67 -5.73
CA TYR A 1086 -20.95 -33.91 -6.48
C TYR A 1086 -20.95 -33.64 -7.99
N ASP A 1087 -19.88 -34.04 -8.67
CA ASP A 1087 -19.70 -33.92 -10.12
C ASP A 1087 -19.35 -35.28 -10.74
N LYS A 1088 -20.28 -35.83 -11.54
CA LYS A 1088 -20.10 -37.12 -12.22
C LYS A 1088 -18.82 -37.19 -13.06
N MET A 1089 -18.34 -36.05 -13.56
CA MET A 1089 -17.11 -35.97 -14.39
C MET A 1089 -15.83 -36.11 -13.57
N ARG A 1090 -15.90 -35.90 -12.25
CA ARG A 1090 -14.76 -35.93 -11.32
C ARG A 1090 -14.88 -37.04 -10.27
N GLU A 1091 -15.91 -37.86 -10.38
CA GLU A 1091 -16.21 -38.93 -9.44
C GLU A 1091 -15.93 -40.31 -10.03
N THR A 1092 -15.79 -41.29 -9.13
CA THR A 1092 -15.56 -42.69 -9.50
C THR A 1092 -16.87 -43.43 -9.68
N GLY A 1093 -16.80 -44.72 -10.01
CA GLY A 1093 -17.99 -45.55 -10.09
C GLY A 1093 -17.68 -47.02 -9.86
N TRP A 1094 -18.09 -47.85 -10.81
CA TRP A 1094 -17.89 -49.30 -10.74
C TRP A 1094 -16.53 -49.71 -11.31
N TYR A 1095 -15.91 -50.71 -10.71
CA TYR A 1095 -14.73 -51.39 -11.24
C TYR A 1095 -14.83 -52.92 -11.09
N THR A 1096 -14.08 -53.65 -11.91
CA THR A 1096 -14.12 -55.12 -11.91
C THR A 1096 -13.01 -55.72 -11.02
N ALA A 1097 -13.10 -57.03 -10.77
CA ALA A 1097 -12.17 -57.73 -9.87
C ALA A 1097 -10.72 -57.84 -10.40
N GLY A 1098 -10.45 -57.52 -11.67
CA GLY A 1098 -9.12 -57.63 -12.29
C GLY A 1098 -9.12 -57.27 -13.78
N THR A 1099 -7.94 -57.17 -14.38
CA THR A 1099 -7.73 -56.73 -15.78
C THR A 1099 -8.39 -57.63 -16.83
N SER A 1100 -8.60 -58.92 -16.54
CA SER A 1100 -9.22 -59.86 -17.48
C SER A 1100 -10.75 -59.81 -17.52
N THR A 1101 -11.39 -59.09 -16.59
CA THR A 1101 -12.84 -59.01 -16.49
C THR A 1101 -13.34 -57.67 -17.01
N PRO A 1102 -14.09 -57.63 -18.13
CA PRO A 1102 -14.67 -56.40 -18.63
C PRO A 1102 -15.84 -55.92 -17.76
N LEU A 1103 -16.02 -54.61 -17.73
CA LEU A 1103 -17.20 -53.97 -17.18
C LEU A 1103 -18.22 -53.77 -18.28
N GLN A 1104 -19.47 -54.18 -18.07
CA GLN A 1104 -20.49 -54.17 -19.12
C GLN A 1104 -21.82 -53.58 -18.66
N TYR A 1105 -22.42 -52.80 -19.56
CA TYR A 1105 -23.79 -52.31 -19.48
C TYR A 1105 -24.57 -52.79 -20.70
N ARG A 1106 -25.82 -53.18 -20.50
CA ARG A 1106 -26.74 -53.57 -21.57
C ARG A 1106 -27.85 -52.53 -21.68
N LEU A 1107 -28.20 -52.12 -22.89
CA LEU A 1107 -29.17 -51.05 -23.17
C LEU A 1107 -30.06 -51.47 -24.35
N THR A 1108 -31.38 -51.40 -24.22
CA THR A 1108 -32.31 -51.61 -25.34
C THR A 1108 -32.48 -50.30 -26.08
N LEU A 1109 -32.12 -50.26 -27.36
CA LEU A 1109 -32.24 -49.06 -28.20
C LEU A 1109 -33.10 -49.37 -29.44
N PRO A 1110 -33.92 -48.41 -29.92
CA PRO A 1110 -34.63 -48.56 -31.19
C PRO A 1110 -33.68 -48.52 -32.40
N ALA A 1111 -34.20 -48.68 -33.61
CA ALA A 1111 -33.44 -48.40 -34.83
C ALA A 1111 -33.04 -46.91 -34.86
N GLY A 1112 -31.80 -46.61 -35.22
CA GLY A 1112 -31.31 -45.23 -35.25
C GLY A 1112 -29.78 -45.12 -35.20
N THR A 1113 -29.28 -43.90 -35.35
CA THR A 1113 -27.86 -43.57 -35.14
C THR A 1113 -27.69 -42.95 -33.76
N TYR A 1114 -26.68 -43.42 -33.02
CA TYR A 1114 -26.47 -43.04 -31.63
C TYR A 1114 -25.02 -42.66 -31.38
N THR A 1115 -24.84 -41.70 -30.50
CA THR A 1115 -23.56 -41.38 -29.86
C THR A 1115 -23.57 -41.95 -28.45
N VAL A 1116 -22.61 -42.82 -28.15
CA VAL A 1116 -22.35 -43.30 -26.79
C VAL A 1116 -21.20 -42.50 -26.19
N SER A 1117 -21.34 -42.08 -24.94
CA SER A 1117 -20.28 -41.40 -24.19
C SER A 1117 -20.13 -42.01 -22.81
N SER A 1118 -18.90 -42.12 -22.29
CA SER A 1118 -18.67 -42.55 -20.92
C SER A 1118 -17.52 -41.81 -20.25
N GLY A 1119 -17.67 -41.58 -18.95
CA GLY A 1119 -16.64 -40.98 -18.11
C GLY A 1119 -15.88 -42.02 -17.30
N HIS A 1120 -14.59 -41.74 -17.08
CA HIS A 1120 -13.67 -42.60 -16.34
C HIS A 1120 -12.75 -41.74 -15.46
N THR A 1121 -12.82 -41.91 -14.14
CA THR A 1121 -11.98 -41.17 -13.18
C THR A 1121 -11.03 -42.10 -12.43
N GLU A 1122 -9.76 -41.74 -12.33
CA GLU A 1122 -8.72 -42.51 -11.65
C GLU A 1122 -8.52 -42.07 -10.18
N TRP A 1123 -8.11 -43.00 -9.30
CA TRP A 1123 -7.94 -42.77 -7.85
C TRP A 1123 -6.58 -43.25 -7.29
N TRP A 1124 -5.67 -43.73 -8.13
CA TRP A 1124 -4.38 -44.22 -7.64
C TRP A 1124 -3.35 -43.11 -7.47
N ASN A 1125 -2.89 -42.93 -6.24
CA ASN A 1125 -1.87 -41.95 -5.87
C ASN A 1125 -0.50 -42.22 -6.54
N PRO A 1126 0.32 -41.17 -6.71
CA PRO A 1126 1.70 -41.31 -7.15
C PRO A 1126 2.49 -42.31 -6.28
N GLY A 1127 3.30 -43.14 -6.94
CA GLY A 1127 4.14 -44.14 -6.25
C GLY A 1127 3.46 -45.47 -5.95
N SER A 1128 2.18 -45.65 -6.30
CA SER A 1128 1.48 -46.93 -6.17
C SER A 1128 1.99 -48.00 -7.14
N GLY A 1129 2.66 -47.60 -8.23
CA GLY A 1129 3.09 -48.49 -9.30
C GLY A 1129 1.93 -48.97 -10.18
N ARG A 1130 0.72 -48.44 -9.95
CA ARG A 1130 -0.51 -48.86 -10.59
C ARG A 1130 -0.78 -48.01 -11.83
N SER A 1131 -1.18 -48.64 -12.92
CA SER A 1131 -1.59 -47.95 -14.14
C SER A 1131 -2.82 -48.63 -14.74
N ARG A 1132 -3.64 -47.88 -15.46
CA ARG A 1132 -4.86 -48.40 -16.07
C ARG A 1132 -4.91 -48.00 -17.52
N ARG A 1133 -5.04 -48.97 -18.43
CA ARG A 1133 -5.40 -48.71 -19.82
C ARG A 1133 -6.67 -49.47 -20.14
N MET A 1134 -7.63 -48.77 -20.73
CA MET A 1134 -8.91 -49.37 -21.09
C MET A 1134 -9.36 -48.92 -22.48
N ALA A 1135 -10.03 -49.82 -23.17
CA ALA A 1135 -10.72 -49.56 -24.42
C ALA A 1135 -12.21 -49.86 -24.24
N THR A 1136 -13.03 -49.10 -24.97
CA THR A 1136 -14.48 -49.22 -24.91
C THR A 1136 -15.06 -49.63 -26.25
N SER A 1137 -16.17 -50.36 -26.23
CA SER A 1137 -16.87 -50.77 -27.44
C SER A 1137 -18.36 -50.97 -27.21
N VAL A 1138 -19.14 -50.81 -28.28
CA VAL A 1138 -20.56 -51.16 -28.34
C VAL A 1138 -20.70 -52.41 -29.18
N THR A 1139 -21.40 -53.43 -28.67
CA THR A 1139 -21.64 -54.69 -29.38
C THR A 1139 -23.11 -55.04 -29.42
N TRP A 1140 -23.63 -55.48 -30.57
CA TRP A 1140 -25.00 -55.96 -30.72
C TRP A 1140 -25.07 -57.07 -31.76
N THR A 1141 -26.17 -57.82 -31.77
CA THR A 1141 -26.45 -58.85 -32.80
C THR A 1141 -27.46 -58.29 -33.79
N ALA A 1142 -27.12 -58.26 -35.08
CA ALA A 1142 -28.04 -57.85 -36.15
C ALA A 1142 -29.04 -58.98 -36.51
N SER A 1143 -30.10 -58.68 -37.27
CA SER A 1143 -31.14 -59.64 -37.71
C SER A 1143 -30.61 -60.82 -38.51
N ASP A 1144 -29.46 -60.69 -39.16
CA ASP A 1144 -28.77 -61.78 -39.86
C ASP A 1144 -27.99 -62.72 -38.91
N GLY A 1145 -28.03 -62.44 -37.60
CA GLY A 1145 -27.33 -63.19 -36.55
C GLY A 1145 -25.86 -62.79 -36.37
N VAL A 1146 -25.36 -61.81 -37.12
CA VAL A 1146 -23.96 -61.35 -37.04
C VAL A 1146 -23.78 -60.37 -35.89
N VAL A 1147 -22.77 -60.63 -35.07
CA VAL A 1147 -22.35 -59.73 -34.00
C VAL A 1147 -21.57 -58.56 -34.59
N GLN A 1148 -22.07 -57.35 -34.40
CA GLN A 1148 -21.43 -56.10 -34.75
C GLN A 1148 -20.73 -55.54 -33.52
N THR A 1149 -19.49 -55.07 -33.67
CA THR A 1149 -18.74 -54.39 -32.61
C THR A 1149 -18.13 -53.11 -33.13
N VAL A 1150 -18.43 -51.99 -32.48
CA VAL A 1150 -17.91 -50.66 -32.82
C VAL A 1150 -17.05 -50.15 -31.66
N PRO A 1151 -15.77 -49.81 -31.87
CA PRO A 1151 -14.94 -49.15 -30.86
C PRO A 1151 -15.50 -47.76 -30.48
N ALA A 1152 -15.48 -47.43 -29.18
CA ALA A 1152 -15.99 -46.18 -28.64
C ALA A 1152 -14.92 -45.35 -27.88
N GLY A 1153 -13.64 -45.57 -28.20
CA GLY A 1153 -12.49 -44.85 -27.65
C GLY A 1153 -11.66 -45.64 -26.62
N SER A 1154 -10.52 -45.10 -26.23
CA SER A 1154 -9.64 -45.67 -25.20
C SER A 1154 -9.01 -44.60 -24.33
N ALA A 1155 -8.71 -44.95 -23.08
CA ALA A 1155 -8.08 -44.06 -22.10
C ALA A 1155 -6.87 -44.75 -21.45
N ALA A 1156 -5.82 -43.97 -21.18
CA ALA A 1156 -4.65 -44.42 -20.45
C ALA A 1156 -4.38 -43.51 -19.25
N PHE A 1157 -4.47 -44.09 -18.05
CA PHE A 1157 -4.13 -43.46 -16.79
C PHE A 1157 -2.78 -44.01 -16.31
N PRO A 1158 -1.67 -43.28 -16.52
CA PRO A 1158 -0.37 -43.67 -15.99
C PRO A 1158 -0.34 -43.61 -14.46
N ASN A 1159 0.68 -44.21 -13.86
CA ASN A 1159 0.91 -44.16 -12.41
C ASN A 1159 0.93 -42.72 -11.89
N GLY A 1160 0.12 -42.46 -10.85
CA GLY A 1160 -0.04 -41.13 -10.26
C GLY A 1160 -1.13 -40.25 -10.86
N SER A 1161 -2.10 -40.83 -11.58
CA SER A 1161 -3.21 -40.09 -12.20
C SER A 1161 -4.44 -39.87 -11.29
N SER A 1162 -4.29 -39.95 -9.97
CA SER A 1162 -5.39 -39.72 -9.03
C SER A 1162 -6.12 -38.39 -9.33
N GLY A 1163 -7.44 -38.43 -9.43
CA GLY A 1163 -8.30 -37.28 -9.74
C GLY A 1163 -8.35 -36.87 -11.22
N ARG A 1164 -7.61 -37.54 -12.12
CA ARG A 1164 -7.71 -37.30 -13.58
C ARG A 1164 -8.91 -38.05 -14.16
N SER A 1165 -9.59 -37.42 -15.10
CA SER A 1165 -10.76 -37.96 -15.78
C SER A 1165 -10.56 -38.01 -17.30
N ALA A 1166 -11.24 -38.95 -17.95
CA ALA A 1166 -11.33 -39.02 -19.41
C ALA A 1166 -12.79 -39.28 -19.82
N VAL A 1167 -13.22 -38.61 -20.90
CA VAL A 1167 -14.49 -38.86 -21.57
C VAL A 1167 -14.22 -39.55 -22.88
N LEU A 1168 -14.80 -40.72 -23.08
CA LEU A 1168 -14.70 -41.51 -24.30
C LEU A 1168 -16.03 -41.39 -25.06
N THR A 1169 -15.99 -41.29 -26.37
CA THR A 1169 -17.19 -41.13 -27.21
C THR A 1169 -17.03 -41.88 -28.52
N GLY A 1170 -18.11 -42.49 -29.00
CA GLY A 1170 -18.19 -43.15 -30.30
C GLY A 1170 -19.60 -43.15 -30.87
N THR A 1171 -19.71 -43.33 -32.19
CA THR A 1171 -20.97 -43.35 -32.91
C THR A 1171 -21.24 -44.72 -33.52
N PHE A 1172 -22.47 -45.21 -33.45
CA PHE A 1172 -22.90 -46.46 -34.07
C PHE A 1172 -24.32 -46.33 -34.62
N THR A 1173 -24.71 -47.22 -35.54
CA THR A 1173 -26.05 -47.22 -36.13
C THR A 1173 -26.69 -48.59 -36.01
N LEU A 1174 -27.93 -48.62 -35.54
CA LEU A 1174 -28.79 -49.80 -35.47
C LEU A 1174 -29.83 -49.72 -36.59
N ALA A 1175 -29.86 -50.73 -37.47
CA ALA A 1175 -30.87 -50.81 -38.54
C ALA A 1175 -32.26 -51.19 -38.00
N GLU A 1176 -32.32 -51.82 -36.83
CA GLU A 1176 -33.53 -52.27 -36.16
C GLU A 1176 -33.35 -52.18 -34.63
N PRO A 1177 -34.42 -52.22 -33.82
CA PRO A 1177 -34.29 -52.24 -32.36
C PRO A 1177 -33.44 -53.42 -31.86
N ALA A 1178 -32.45 -53.14 -31.01
CA ALA A 1178 -31.55 -54.16 -30.49
C ALA A 1178 -31.12 -53.88 -29.04
N VAL A 1179 -30.75 -54.94 -28.32
CA VAL A 1179 -30.02 -54.81 -27.05
C VAL A 1179 -28.54 -54.67 -27.36
N VAL A 1180 -27.98 -53.50 -27.07
CA VAL A 1180 -26.55 -53.23 -27.20
C VAL A 1180 -25.84 -53.49 -25.89
N THR A 1181 -24.61 -53.99 -25.95
CA THR A 1181 -23.70 -54.15 -24.81
C THR A 1181 -22.56 -53.15 -24.93
N TYR A 1182 -22.53 -52.16 -24.05
CA TYR A 1182 -21.37 -51.31 -23.83
C TYR A 1182 -20.36 -52.04 -22.97
N THR A 1183 -19.12 -52.15 -23.44
CA THR A 1183 -18.04 -52.88 -22.78
C THR A 1183 -16.87 -51.95 -22.52
N VAL A 1184 -16.37 -51.93 -21.27
CA VAL A 1184 -15.09 -51.33 -20.88
C VAL A 1184 -14.14 -52.48 -20.54
N ALA A 1185 -13.14 -52.70 -21.38
CA ALA A 1185 -12.16 -53.76 -21.20
C ALA A 1185 -10.77 -53.17 -20.96
N SER A 1186 -9.94 -53.87 -20.17
CA SER A 1186 -8.53 -53.56 -20.06
C SER A 1186 -7.85 -53.82 -21.41
N ASP A 1187 -7.12 -52.85 -21.95
CA ASP A 1187 -6.24 -53.03 -23.12
C ASP A 1187 -4.74 -52.97 -22.73
N GLY A 1188 -4.45 -52.82 -21.44
CA GLY A 1188 -3.11 -52.91 -20.83
C GLY A 1188 -3.06 -52.26 -19.43
N GLY A 1189 -1.86 -52.18 -18.84
CA GLY A 1189 -1.70 -51.66 -17.47
C GLY A 1189 -1.86 -52.75 -16.40
N THR A 1190 -1.92 -52.34 -15.13
CA THR A 1190 -1.95 -53.23 -13.96
C THR A 1190 -3.32 -53.31 -13.29
N GLU A 1191 -4.24 -52.38 -13.58
CA GLU A 1191 -5.51 -52.22 -12.85
C GLU A 1191 -6.73 -52.52 -13.71
N ALA A 1192 -7.80 -52.98 -13.04
CA ALA A 1192 -9.08 -53.31 -13.65
C ALA A 1192 -9.74 -52.10 -14.35
N PRO A 1193 -10.60 -52.31 -15.37
CA PRO A 1193 -11.41 -51.24 -15.96
C PRO A 1193 -12.36 -50.60 -14.92
N VAL A 1194 -12.68 -49.33 -15.15
CA VAL A 1194 -13.65 -48.55 -14.36
C VAL A 1194 -14.62 -47.84 -15.30
N ILE A 1195 -15.84 -47.60 -14.84
CA ILE A 1195 -16.74 -46.59 -15.41
C ILE A 1195 -17.29 -45.69 -14.29
N SER A 1196 -17.34 -44.38 -14.55
CA SER A 1196 -17.95 -43.39 -13.67
C SER A 1196 -19.38 -43.06 -14.10
N TRP A 1197 -19.63 -42.97 -15.40
CA TRP A 1197 -20.97 -42.79 -15.97
C TRP A 1197 -21.02 -43.25 -17.42
N LEU A 1198 -22.22 -43.50 -17.94
CA LEU A 1198 -22.49 -43.89 -19.32
C LEU A 1198 -23.71 -43.14 -19.85
N ALA A 1199 -23.62 -42.56 -21.03
CA ALA A 1199 -24.73 -41.87 -21.69
C ALA A 1199 -24.90 -42.36 -23.14
N VAL A 1200 -26.13 -42.31 -23.63
CA VAL A 1200 -26.46 -42.55 -25.05
C VAL A 1200 -27.41 -41.47 -25.52
N ALA A 1201 -27.05 -40.77 -26.59
CA ALA A 1201 -27.88 -39.79 -27.26
C ALA A 1201 -28.15 -40.21 -28.71
N ALA A 1202 -29.35 -39.98 -29.21
CA ALA A 1202 -29.68 -40.15 -30.61
C ALA A 1202 -29.05 -39.01 -31.43
N ALA A 1203 -28.49 -39.31 -32.61
CA ALA A 1203 -28.09 -38.27 -33.54
C ALA A 1203 -29.35 -37.59 -34.09
N GLY A 1204 -29.51 -36.28 -33.87
CA GLY A 1204 -30.64 -35.51 -34.37
C GLY A 1204 -30.78 -35.69 -35.89
N ALA A 1205 -31.99 -35.99 -36.36
CA ALA A 1205 -32.33 -35.78 -37.76
C ALA A 1205 -32.40 -34.27 -37.96
N GLY A 1206 -31.42 -33.68 -38.64
CA GLY A 1206 -31.34 -32.24 -38.82
C GLY A 1206 -32.66 -31.64 -39.29
N SER A 1207 -33.10 -30.60 -38.58
CA SER A 1207 -33.95 -29.53 -39.10
C SER A 1207 -33.26 -28.20 -38.82
#